data_AF-A0A5N5P9N9-F1
#
_entry.id   AF-A0A5N5P9N9-F1
#
_cell.length_a   1.000
_cell.length_b   1.000
_cell.length_c   1.000
_cell.angle_alpha   90.00
_cell.angle_beta   90.00
_cell.angle_gamma   90.00
#
_symmetry.space_group_name_H-M   'P 1'
#
loop_
_entity.id
_entity.type
_entity.pdbx_description
1 polymer ?
#
loop_
_entity_poly.entity_id
_entity_poly.type
_entity_poly.pdbx_seq_one_letter_code
_entity_poly.pdbx_strand_id
1 'polypeptide(L)'
;MVQYIFTPWRDQQELLTVRRQLYPTYHDTTATAPTTAEDALQRKQEAVARVSMWMQRGNCPHLVESTALLEAAILSDAQATSEPSLAGSSSSYAVRAAYSAAFSRFVTGLMDSHQDKARKMSMYAVAKSVGLPATFVELRHQATHEQLPSLTRLRAAAEKALEWIWEYYWRHLDEAGAQAQAPPSGSGPAAVAASGDMKTPVLEAARESAARVCRALLMDLFTTEDEETEERVRGELKRRRAREVYEVTMDISEQTRSAKVMRRATAFLRELVVEGGLHAVPQAERVAGTPLVEGEGRGKVRDIEAYRRMLEEDKRELEMVEADVRASEEREEDGGAGAAVEEGPAWSRYDRKGWVPKPIGVLNSTAARAMHIQSIPMWVGSSNNYAYLVVDDKSKDAVIIDPANPPEVAPVLKKAIQDGKINLTAIVNTHHHWDHAGGNKKLLAELGLSKLPIIGGKDCEAVTKTPGNGEGFKIGSINVKGLYTPCHTQDSICWFMEDNGDKVVFTGDTLFHGGCGKFFEGTGAEMHKALNETLASLPDETRVFPGHEYTKSNVKFALSVLQSEPVKALSSFADANKETQGKFTIGDEKKHNVFMRPQDPEIQKATGSTDPIDIMTKLREMKNNFSIERSTNAPVLHHIHTCALTMPPKRRPPTAAATGSGAKQPRQSKLAKEHNITAHEEADIKEAFGLFSEPMEGEKEGVIPIGDVRRAMTALGVPPSSKEELSEFTSILDPDDEGFATYPSFVAICALKLHARDREDVQEEVDDAFKLFTGTGGEGTGSEGEKITLAHLKRVAAVLKEEVDEGVLRDMILEANGGAGVGVGVGREEFEGVMRRAGVWR
;
A
#
# COMPACT_ATOMS: atom_id res chain seq x y z
N MET A 1 -15.07 7.98 13.91
CA MET A 1 -13.67 8.07 13.45
C MET A 1 -13.68 8.69 12.05
N VAL A 2 -13.39 9.99 11.92
CA VAL A 2 -13.44 10.73 10.62
C VAL A 2 -12.07 11.32 10.23
N GLN A 3 -10.98 10.79 10.80
CA GLN A 3 -9.62 11.37 10.69
C GLN A 3 -8.66 10.56 9.80
N TYR A 4 -9.17 9.75 8.86
CA TYR A 4 -8.31 9.01 7.94
C TYR A 4 -8.26 9.67 6.56
N ILE A 5 -7.07 10.10 6.16
CA ILE A 5 -6.76 10.60 4.81
C ILE A 5 -5.80 9.60 4.17
N PHE A 6 -6.17 9.02 3.04
CA PHE A 6 -5.35 8.05 2.33
C PHE A 6 -4.47 8.74 1.30
N THR A 7 -3.18 8.45 1.32
CA THR A 7 -2.18 9.01 0.42
C THR A 7 -1.48 7.90 -0.39
N PRO A 8 -1.01 8.16 -1.62
CA PRO A 8 -0.33 7.15 -2.44
C PRO A 8 1.14 6.93 -2.08
N TRP A 9 1.78 7.91 -1.44
CA TRP A 9 3.12 7.79 -0.87
C TRP A 9 3.08 7.03 0.45
N ARG A 10 4.20 6.38 0.78
CA ARG A 10 4.36 5.58 1.99
C ARG A 10 4.31 6.42 3.26
N ASP A 11 5.03 7.54 3.26
CA ASP A 11 5.16 8.45 4.40
C ASP A 11 5.49 9.88 3.93
N GLN A 12 5.44 10.84 4.85
CA GLN A 12 5.71 12.25 4.54
C GLN A 12 7.16 12.48 4.08
N GLN A 13 8.13 11.66 4.51
CA GLN A 13 9.52 11.81 4.09
C GLN A 13 9.70 11.46 2.61
N GLU A 14 9.00 10.45 2.12
CA GLU A 14 8.99 10.09 0.70
C GLU A 14 8.47 11.25 -0.16
N LEU A 15 7.38 11.90 0.27
CA LEU A 15 6.83 13.08 -0.40
C LEU A 15 7.81 14.27 -0.41
N LEU A 16 8.45 14.55 0.72
CA LEU A 16 9.43 15.64 0.84
C LEU A 16 10.70 15.36 0.03
N THR A 17 11.09 14.10 -0.13
CA THR A 17 12.22 13.71 -0.98
C THR A 17 11.92 14.02 -2.44
N VAL A 18 10.74 13.65 -2.93
CA VAL A 18 10.30 13.98 -4.30
C VAL A 18 10.22 15.49 -4.51
N ARG A 19 9.73 16.25 -3.51
CA ARG A 19 9.75 17.73 -3.56
C ARG A 19 11.15 18.28 -3.82
N ARG A 20 12.15 17.82 -3.05
CA ARG A 20 13.55 18.28 -3.18
C ARG A 20 14.18 17.91 -4.53
N GLN A 21 13.82 16.76 -5.08
CA GLN A 21 14.31 16.33 -6.39
C GLN A 21 13.72 17.15 -7.54
N LEU A 22 12.43 17.51 -7.46
CA LEU A 22 11.75 18.33 -8.47
C LEU A 22 12.17 19.81 -8.39
N TYR A 23 12.36 20.35 -7.19
CA TYR A 23 12.67 21.76 -6.92
C TYR A 23 14.02 21.96 -6.23
N PRO A 24 15.15 21.63 -6.88
CA PRO A 24 16.47 21.72 -6.24
C PRO A 24 16.85 23.16 -5.87
N THR A 25 16.44 24.16 -6.66
CA THR A 25 16.76 25.58 -6.48
C THR A 25 16.22 26.20 -5.20
N TYR A 26 15.16 25.63 -4.61
CA TYR A 26 14.50 26.16 -3.41
C TYR A 26 14.99 25.54 -2.10
N HIS A 27 15.89 24.54 -2.16
CA HIS A 27 16.31 23.75 -1.00
C HIS A 27 17.83 23.80 -0.71
N ASP A 28 18.56 24.69 -1.39
CA ASP A 28 20.03 24.70 -1.36
C ASP A 28 20.58 25.55 -0.20
N THR A 29 20.80 24.92 0.95
CA THR A 29 21.64 25.51 2.05
C THR A 29 22.54 24.51 2.80
N THR A 30 22.51 23.20 2.53
CA THR A 30 23.43 22.24 3.18
C THR A 30 23.81 21.01 2.33
N ALA A 31 25.12 20.75 2.22
CA ALA A 31 25.87 19.49 1.99
C ALA A 31 25.44 18.43 0.94
N THR A 32 24.28 18.51 0.29
CA THR A 32 23.78 17.52 -0.70
C THR A 32 23.47 18.12 -2.07
N ALA A 33 24.10 19.24 -2.41
CA ALA A 33 24.01 19.83 -3.74
C ALA A 33 24.45 18.79 -4.79
N PRO A 34 23.73 18.67 -5.93
CA PRO A 34 24.16 17.81 -7.01
C PRO A 34 25.56 18.22 -7.48
N THR A 35 26.48 17.26 -7.49
CA THR A 35 27.89 17.46 -7.85
C THR A 35 28.08 17.77 -9.34
N THR A 36 27.11 17.37 -10.18
CA THR A 36 27.11 17.59 -11.62
C THR A 36 25.69 17.89 -12.15
N ALA A 37 25.60 18.49 -13.35
CA ALA A 37 24.32 18.71 -14.04
C ALA A 37 23.60 17.39 -14.41
N GLU A 38 24.37 16.33 -14.63
CA GLU A 38 23.89 14.98 -14.94
C GLU A 38 23.20 14.35 -13.70
N ASP A 39 23.78 14.52 -12.51
CA ASP A 39 23.17 14.09 -11.24
C ASP A 39 21.82 14.79 -10.98
N ALA A 40 21.71 16.07 -11.34
CA ALA A 40 20.47 16.83 -11.18
C ALA A 40 19.38 16.34 -12.16
N LEU A 41 19.75 16.04 -13.40
CA LEU A 41 18.85 15.49 -14.41
C LEU A 41 18.32 14.11 -14.01
N GLN A 42 19.21 13.23 -13.53
CA GLN A 42 18.84 11.89 -13.09
C GLN A 42 17.85 11.93 -11.91
N ARG A 43 18.11 12.78 -10.91
CA ARG A 43 17.20 12.94 -9.76
C ARG A 43 15.80 13.39 -10.19
N LYS A 44 15.69 14.29 -11.16
CA LYS A 44 14.39 14.72 -11.72
C LYS A 44 13.66 13.58 -12.44
N GLN A 45 14.37 12.77 -13.23
CA GLN A 45 13.79 11.60 -13.90
C GLN A 45 13.25 10.58 -12.89
N GLU A 46 14.02 10.30 -11.83
CA GLU A 46 13.59 9.40 -10.74
C GLU A 46 12.35 9.92 -10.02
N ALA A 47 12.28 11.24 -9.77
CA ALA A 47 11.13 11.87 -9.13
C ALA A 47 9.86 11.77 -9.98
N VAL A 48 9.97 12.04 -11.29
CA VAL A 48 8.85 11.89 -12.24
C VAL A 48 8.37 10.43 -12.28
N ALA A 49 9.29 9.46 -12.36
CA ALA A 49 8.93 8.04 -12.33
C ALA A 49 8.22 7.64 -11.02
N ARG A 50 8.66 8.18 -9.88
CA ARG A 50 8.03 7.95 -8.58
C ARG A 50 6.60 8.48 -8.53
N VAL A 51 6.37 9.70 -9.01
CA VAL A 51 5.02 10.28 -9.06
C VAL A 51 4.12 9.49 -10.01
N SER A 52 4.63 9.04 -11.16
CA SER A 52 3.86 8.16 -12.07
C SER A 52 3.39 6.88 -11.37
N MET A 53 4.22 6.27 -10.52
CA MET A 53 3.79 5.14 -9.69
C MET A 53 2.68 5.54 -8.70
N TRP A 54 2.78 6.70 -8.06
CA TRP A 54 1.75 7.19 -7.14
C TRP A 54 0.42 7.45 -7.85
N MET A 55 0.45 7.93 -9.10
CA MET A 55 -0.75 8.11 -9.92
C MET A 55 -1.47 6.77 -10.15
N GLN A 56 -0.74 5.69 -10.44
CA GLN A 56 -1.31 4.35 -10.61
C GLN A 56 -1.88 3.75 -9.32
N ARG A 57 -1.36 4.16 -8.15
CA ARG A 57 -1.89 3.76 -6.84
C ARG A 57 -3.23 4.44 -6.49
N GLY A 58 -3.57 5.54 -7.17
CA GLY A 58 -4.78 6.33 -6.93
C GLY A 58 -4.63 7.34 -5.79
N ASN A 59 -5.59 8.27 -5.68
CA ASN A 59 -5.61 9.36 -4.68
C ASN A 59 -4.35 10.27 -4.69
N CYS A 60 -3.64 10.37 -5.81
CA CYS A 60 -2.58 11.36 -5.97
C CYS A 60 -3.17 12.77 -6.09
N PRO A 61 -2.71 13.76 -5.30
CA PRO A 61 -3.17 15.13 -5.45
C PRO A 61 -2.86 15.66 -6.84
N HIS A 62 -3.83 16.35 -7.44
CA HIS A 62 -3.74 16.91 -8.80
C HIS A 62 -2.49 17.76 -9.04
N LEU A 63 -2.04 18.52 -8.03
CA LEU A 63 -0.86 19.38 -8.13
C LEU A 63 0.46 18.59 -8.16
N VAL A 64 0.50 17.42 -7.51
CA VAL A 64 1.64 16.50 -7.57
C VAL A 64 1.73 15.88 -8.96
N GLU A 65 0.60 15.40 -9.49
CA GLU A 65 0.48 14.91 -10.88
C GLU A 65 0.90 15.98 -11.89
N SER A 66 0.33 17.18 -11.77
CA SER A 66 0.60 18.30 -12.69
C SER A 66 2.08 18.68 -12.71
N THR A 67 2.74 18.68 -11.54
CA THR A 67 4.18 18.95 -11.45
C THR A 67 4.98 17.91 -12.24
N ALA A 68 4.68 16.61 -12.07
CA ALA A 68 5.40 15.55 -12.76
C ALA A 68 5.17 15.57 -14.28
N LEU A 69 3.94 15.88 -14.74
CA LEU A 69 3.64 15.99 -16.17
C LEU A 69 4.39 17.16 -16.82
N LEU A 70 4.46 18.32 -16.15
CA LEU A 70 5.20 19.48 -16.64
C LEU A 70 6.71 19.20 -16.67
N GLU A 71 7.28 18.62 -15.62
CA GLU A 71 8.70 18.23 -15.57
C GLU A 71 9.02 17.13 -16.60
N ALA A 72 8.13 16.16 -16.83
CA ALA A 72 8.32 15.15 -17.87
C ALA A 72 8.41 15.77 -19.28
N ALA A 73 7.58 16.78 -19.58
CA ALA A 73 7.64 17.50 -20.84
C ALA A 73 8.97 18.27 -20.98
N ILE A 74 9.46 18.90 -19.91
CA ILE A 74 10.76 19.59 -19.88
C ILE A 74 11.92 18.61 -20.10
N LEU A 75 11.89 17.44 -19.47
CA LEU A 75 12.91 16.41 -19.63
C LEU A 75 12.93 15.86 -21.06
N SER A 76 11.76 15.62 -21.66
CA SER A 76 11.65 15.16 -23.04
C SER A 76 12.18 16.20 -24.04
N ASP A 77 11.92 17.48 -23.78
CA ASP A 77 12.43 18.61 -24.58
C ASP A 77 13.96 18.74 -24.51
N ALA A 78 14.52 18.58 -23.31
CA ALA A 78 15.98 18.59 -23.13
C ALA A 78 16.66 17.43 -23.88
N GLN A 79 16.07 16.22 -23.83
CA GLN A 79 16.56 15.05 -24.57
C GLN A 79 16.47 15.23 -26.08
N ALA A 80 15.36 15.79 -26.57
CA ALA A 80 15.18 16.11 -27.99
C ALA A 80 16.21 17.13 -28.50
N THR A 81 16.71 18.00 -27.61
CA THR A 81 17.73 19.01 -27.95
C THR A 81 19.16 18.44 -27.90
N SER A 82 19.43 17.42 -27.08
CA SER A 82 20.78 16.84 -26.90
C SER A 82 21.17 15.78 -27.93
N GLU A 83 20.22 15.13 -28.60
CA GLU A 83 20.47 14.07 -29.60
C GLU A 83 19.93 14.47 -31.00
N PRO A 84 20.71 15.23 -31.80
CA PRO A 84 20.27 15.71 -33.12
C PRO A 84 20.03 14.58 -34.15
N SER A 85 20.54 13.37 -33.89
CA SER A 85 20.42 12.20 -34.77
C SER A 85 18.99 11.64 -34.87
N LEU A 86 18.14 11.96 -33.89
CA LEU A 86 16.71 11.58 -33.80
C LEU A 86 15.75 12.77 -34.04
N ALA A 87 16.29 13.97 -34.27
CA ALA A 87 15.52 15.21 -34.41
C ALA A 87 14.86 15.34 -35.79
N GLY A 88 13.85 14.50 -36.07
CA GLY A 88 12.88 14.74 -37.13
C GLY A 88 11.78 15.72 -36.70
N SER A 89 11.01 16.26 -37.66
CA SER A 89 9.83 17.13 -37.42
C SER A 89 8.85 16.56 -36.35
N SER A 90 8.75 15.23 -36.30
CA SER A 90 7.97 14.47 -35.30
C SER A 90 8.40 14.75 -33.85
N SER A 91 9.69 15.00 -33.58
CA SER A 91 10.20 15.28 -32.23
C SER A 91 9.73 16.65 -31.71
N SER A 92 9.75 17.69 -32.55
CA SER A 92 9.31 19.04 -32.17
C SER A 92 7.79 19.11 -31.95
N TYR A 93 7.00 18.44 -32.80
CA TYR A 93 5.57 18.32 -32.61
C TYR A 93 5.22 17.53 -31.34
N ALA A 94 5.89 16.39 -31.11
CA ALA A 94 5.68 15.58 -29.91
C ALA A 94 5.98 16.35 -28.62
N VAL A 95 7.06 17.13 -28.57
CA VAL A 95 7.38 17.98 -27.42
C VAL A 95 6.32 19.07 -27.22
N ARG A 96 5.87 19.75 -28.29
CA ARG A 96 4.77 20.74 -28.20
C ARG A 96 3.47 20.12 -27.71
N ALA A 97 3.13 18.92 -28.17
CA ALA A 97 1.97 18.18 -27.73
C ALA A 97 2.09 17.78 -26.24
N ALA A 98 3.25 17.29 -25.81
CA ALA A 98 3.51 16.92 -24.41
C ALA A 98 3.33 18.12 -23.47
N TYR A 99 3.93 19.27 -23.78
CA TYR A 99 3.72 20.49 -23.01
C TYR A 99 2.26 20.93 -23.00
N SER A 100 1.59 20.91 -24.15
CA SER A 100 0.20 21.36 -24.27
C SER A 100 -0.75 20.46 -23.47
N ALA A 101 -0.53 19.14 -23.49
CA ALA A 101 -1.29 18.18 -22.71
C ALA A 101 -1.06 18.35 -21.21
N ALA A 102 0.20 18.43 -20.77
CA ALA A 102 0.56 18.65 -19.37
C ALA A 102 -0.03 19.96 -18.82
N PHE A 103 0.10 21.04 -19.59
CA PHE A 103 -0.40 22.36 -19.19
C PHE A 103 -1.93 22.41 -19.16
N SER A 104 -2.60 21.83 -20.17
CA SER A 104 -4.07 21.79 -20.22
C SER A 104 -4.65 20.93 -19.09
N ARG A 105 -3.97 19.82 -18.74
CA ARG A 105 -4.33 18.99 -17.59
C ARG A 105 -4.19 19.76 -16.28
N PHE A 106 -3.06 20.44 -16.08
CA PHE A 106 -2.81 21.28 -14.90
C PHE A 106 -3.93 22.30 -14.67
N VAL A 107 -4.21 23.12 -15.69
CA VAL A 107 -5.21 24.20 -15.61
C VAL A 107 -6.60 23.61 -15.41
N THR A 108 -7.03 22.66 -16.22
CA THR A 108 -8.40 22.10 -16.15
C THR A 108 -8.66 21.45 -14.80
N GLY A 109 -7.77 20.57 -14.33
CA GLY A 109 -7.99 19.86 -13.07
C GLY A 109 -7.98 20.77 -11.83
N LEU A 110 -7.21 21.86 -11.86
CA LEU A 110 -7.24 22.86 -10.78
C LEU A 110 -8.59 23.59 -10.78
N MET A 111 -9.07 24.01 -11.95
CA MET A 111 -10.30 24.78 -12.08
C MET A 111 -11.53 23.94 -11.70
N ASP A 112 -11.59 22.69 -12.18
CA ASP A 112 -12.68 21.76 -11.85
C ASP A 112 -12.76 21.49 -10.34
N SER A 113 -11.61 21.41 -9.66
CA SER A 113 -11.56 21.17 -8.20
C SER A 113 -12.14 22.33 -7.37
N HIS A 114 -12.10 23.56 -7.92
CA HIS A 114 -12.59 24.77 -7.27
C HIS A 114 -13.95 25.23 -7.81
N GLN A 115 -14.57 24.46 -8.72
CA GLN A 115 -15.87 24.79 -9.26
C GLN A 115 -16.99 24.53 -8.24
N ASP A 116 -17.90 25.49 -8.07
CA ASP A 116 -19.07 25.32 -7.20
C ASP A 116 -20.08 24.36 -7.86
N LYS A 117 -20.52 23.35 -7.09
CA LYS A 117 -21.54 22.39 -7.52
C LYS A 117 -22.93 23.02 -7.65
N ALA A 118 -23.16 24.16 -6.98
CA ALA A 118 -24.43 24.86 -7.02
C ALA A 118 -24.55 25.85 -8.19
N ARG A 119 -23.43 26.41 -8.66
CA ARG A 119 -23.39 27.39 -9.76
C ARG A 119 -22.18 27.17 -10.66
N LYS A 120 -22.41 26.87 -11.93
CA LYS A 120 -21.36 26.80 -12.94
C LYS A 120 -20.78 28.20 -13.15
N MET A 121 -19.55 28.43 -12.69
CA MET A 121 -18.83 29.67 -12.93
C MET A 121 -17.98 29.53 -14.19
N SER A 122 -17.73 30.63 -14.91
CA SER A 122 -16.80 30.60 -16.03
C SER A 122 -15.39 30.26 -15.56
N MET A 123 -14.60 29.62 -16.42
CA MET A 123 -13.21 29.30 -16.13
C MET A 123 -12.43 30.55 -15.66
N TYR A 124 -12.58 31.69 -16.33
CA TYR A 124 -11.94 32.94 -15.92
C TYR A 124 -12.34 33.41 -14.51
N ALA A 125 -13.60 33.22 -14.12
CA ALA A 125 -14.07 33.57 -12.79
C ALA A 125 -13.47 32.65 -11.70
N VAL A 126 -13.39 31.34 -11.97
CA VAL A 126 -12.74 30.38 -11.07
C VAL A 126 -11.25 30.68 -10.95
N ALA A 127 -10.55 30.91 -12.06
CA ALA A 127 -9.12 31.27 -12.07
C ALA A 127 -8.84 32.50 -11.20
N LYS A 128 -9.67 33.54 -11.32
CA LYS A 128 -9.55 34.75 -10.48
C LYS A 128 -9.72 34.44 -8.99
N SER A 129 -10.61 33.53 -8.63
CA SER A 129 -10.83 33.16 -7.22
C SER A 129 -9.66 32.39 -6.60
N VAL A 130 -8.97 31.56 -7.39
CA VAL A 130 -7.82 30.75 -6.95
C VAL A 130 -6.49 31.52 -7.08
N GLY A 131 -6.50 32.67 -7.75
CA GLY A 131 -5.27 33.44 -8.02
C GLY A 131 -4.44 32.85 -9.17
N LEU A 132 -5.06 32.07 -10.07
CA LEU A 132 -4.41 31.57 -11.28
C LEU A 132 -4.38 32.67 -12.34
N PRO A 133 -3.22 32.96 -12.97
CA PRO A 133 -3.14 33.97 -14.04
C PRO A 133 -4.11 33.70 -15.19
N ALA A 134 -4.85 34.72 -15.62
CA ALA A 134 -5.79 34.60 -16.75
C ALA A 134 -5.11 34.14 -18.04
N THR A 135 -3.83 34.47 -18.22
CA THR A 135 -3.00 34.02 -19.34
C THR A 135 -2.81 32.50 -19.39
N PHE A 136 -2.93 31.79 -18.26
CA PHE A 136 -2.89 30.31 -18.24
C PHE A 136 -4.20 29.71 -18.75
N VAL A 137 -5.33 30.34 -18.41
CA VAL A 137 -6.65 29.95 -18.93
C VAL A 137 -6.72 30.18 -20.44
N GLU A 138 -6.21 31.32 -20.91
CA GLU A 138 -6.10 31.65 -22.33
C GLU A 138 -5.20 30.66 -23.06
N LEU A 139 -4.02 30.35 -22.51
CA LEU A 139 -3.10 29.39 -23.13
C LEU A 139 -3.69 27.98 -23.18
N ARG A 140 -4.43 27.55 -22.14
CA ARG A 140 -5.17 26.27 -22.15
C ARG A 140 -6.26 26.28 -23.22
N HIS A 141 -7.03 27.36 -23.34
CA HIS A 141 -8.05 27.51 -24.38
C HIS A 141 -7.42 27.36 -25.77
N GLN A 142 -6.35 28.11 -26.03
CA GLN A 142 -5.60 28.05 -27.29
C GLN A 142 -5.04 26.65 -27.56
N ALA A 143 -4.46 25.99 -26.54
CA ALA A 143 -3.88 24.66 -26.68
C ALA A 143 -4.91 23.55 -26.96
N THR A 144 -6.19 23.78 -26.65
CA THR A 144 -7.25 22.77 -26.79
C THR A 144 -8.15 23.02 -28.01
N HIS A 145 -8.44 24.28 -28.31
CA HIS A 145 -9.47 24.66 -29.29
C HIS A 145 -8.92 25.45 -30.49
N GLU A 146 -7.66 25.88 -30.43
CA GLU A 146 -7.00 26.61 -31.52
C GLU A 146 -5.73 25.86 -31.93
N GLN A 147 -4.87 26.51 -32.74
CA GLN A 147 -3.59 25.93 -33.10
C GLN A 147 -2.66 25.80 -31.89
N LEU A 148 -2.01 24.63 -31.78
CA LEU A 148 -1.01 24.33 -30.76
C LEU A 148 -0.02 25.48 -30.60
N PRO A 149 0.21 26.00 -29.38
CA PRO A 149 1.12 27.11 -29.16
C PRO A 149 2.57 26.80 -29.59
N SER A 150 3.33 27.86 -29.83
CA SER A 150 4.76 27.73 -30.15
C SER A 150 5.53 27.14 -28.97
N LEU A 151 6.59 26.37 -29.27
CA LEU A 151 7.43 25.74 -28.25
C LEU A 151 8.03 26.75 -27.26
N THR A 152 8.46 27.93 -27.74
CA THR A 152 8.97 29.01 -26.88
C THR A 152 7.94 29.50 -25.87
N ARG A 153 6.67 29.65 -26.30
CA ARG A 153 5.58 30.07 -25.41
C ARG A 153 5.23 28.97 -24.41
N LEU A 154 5.29 27.70 -24.81
CA LEU A 154 5.03 26.54 -23.95
C LEU A 154 6.11 26.35 -22.88
N ARG A 155 7.40 26.47 -23.23
CA ARG A 155 8.53 26.42 -22.27
C ARG A 155 8.37 27.47 -21.18
N ALA A 156 8.19 28.73 -21.57
CA ALA A 156 8.03 29.83 -20.64
C ALA A 156 6.77 29.71 -19.77
N ALA A 157 5.70 29.13 -20.31
CA ALA A 157 4.48 28.88 -19.54
C ALA A 157 4.66 27.73 -18.54
N ALA A 158 5.36 26.66 -18.92
CA ALA A 158 5.63 25.51 -18.05
C ALA A 158 6.51 25.90 -16.85
N GLU A 159 7.55 26.69 -17.06
CA GLU A 159 8.40 27.21 -15.97
C GLU A 159 7.58 28.06 -14.98
N LYS A 160 6.79 29.01 -15.50
CA LYS A 160 5.90 29.85 -14.66
C LYS A 160 4.84 29.03 -13.95
N ALA A 161 4.33 27.96 -14.57
CA ALA A 161 3.38 27.06 -13.93
C ALA A 161 4.02 26.29 -12.78
N LEU A 162 5.25 25.78 -12.94
CA LEU A 162 5.98 25.10 -11.86
C LEU A 162 6.26 26.04 -10.68
N GLU A 163 6.69 27.28 -10.95
CA GLU A 163 6.87 28.31 -9.91
C GLU A 163 5.55 28.61 -9.17
N TRP A 164 4.45 28.74 -9.92
CA TRP A 164 3.14 28.98 -9.33
C TRP A 164 2.68 27.78 -8.47
N ILE A 165 2.88 26.54 -8.95
CA ILE A 165 2.52 25.32 -8.19
C ILE A 165 3.38 25.20 -6.93
N TRP A 166 4.66 25.59 -6.99
CA TRP A 166 5.52 25.65 -5.82
C TRP A 166 4.94 26.55 -4.73
N GLU A 167 4.65 27.80 -5.10
CA GLU A 167 4.09 28.80 -4.18
C GLU A 167 2.71 28.42 -3.65
N TYR A 168 1.87 27.79 -4.49
CA TYR A 168 0.50 27.42 -4.11
C TYR A 168 0.43 26.16 -3.26
N TYR A 169 1.34 25.19 -3.43
CA TYR A 169 1.22 23.87 -2.83
C TYR A 169 2.51 23.37 -2.16
N TRP A 170 3.61 23.21 -2.90
CA TRP A 170 4.79 22.49 -2.39
C TRP A 170 5.49 23.20 -1.23
N ARG A 171 5.48 24.55 -1.23
CA ARG A 171 6.06 25.37 -0.16
C ARG A 171 5.35 25.19 1.18
N HIS A 172 4.06 24.85 1.14
CA HIS A 172 3.21 24.74 2.32
C HIS A 172 3.23 23.34 2.96
N LEU A 173 3.98 22.39 2.40
CA LEU A 173 4.18 21.09 3.03
C LEU A 173 5.21 21.21 4.16
N ASP A 174 4.75 21.04 5.41
CA ASP A 174 5.56 21.18 6.63
C ASP A 174 6.81 20.27 6.61
N GLU A 175 7.99 20.84 6.86
CA GLU A 175 9.21 20.07 7.16
C GLU A 175 9.22 19.54 8.61
N ALA A 176 8.51 20.21 9.52
CA ALA A 176 8.45 19.87 10.94
C ALA A 176 7.59 18.63 11.25
N GLY A 177 6.65 18.27 10.39
CA GLY A 177 5.77 17.10 10.55
C GLY A 177 6.50 15.75 10.42
N ALA A 178 7.71 15.74 9.84
CA ALA A 178 8.53 14.54 9.69
C ALA A 178 9.01 13.92 11.03
N GLN A 179 8.90 14.66 12.15
CA GLN A 179 9.15 14.14 13.50
C GLN A 179 7.88 13.68 14.25
N ALA A 180 6.68 13.89 13.70
CA ALA A 180 5.42 13.68 14.42
C ALA A 180 4.54 12.52 13.90
N GLN A 181 5.01 11.73 12.93
CA GLN A 181 4.29 10.52 12.46
C GLN A 181 4.92 9.19 12.91
N ALA A 182 5.52 9.17 14.10
CA ALA A 182 5.54 7.94 14.89
C ALA A 182 4.18 7.78 15.57
N PRO A 183 3.60 6.57 15.69
CA PRO A 183 2.35 6.39 16.42
C PRO A 183 2.55 6.88 17.86
N PRO A 184 1.66 7.73 18.41
CA PRO A 184 1.79 8.15 19.79
C PRO A 184 1.60 6.94 20.70
N SER A 185 2.65 6.65 21.47
CA SER A 185 2.56 5.87 22.69
C SER A 185 1.73 6.65 23.72
N GLY A 186 0.45 6.27 23.83
CA GLY A 186 -0.38 6.30 25.04
C GLY A 186 -0.50 7.60 25.86
N SER A 187 -1.69 8.19 25.86
CA SER A 187 -2.35 8.63 27.10
C SER A 187 -3.87 8.60 26.91
N GLY A 188 -4.58 8.00 27.87
CA GLY A 188 -6.01 7.71 27.77
C GLY A 188 -6.89 8.97 27.79
N PRO A 189 -8.07 8.96 27.15
CA PRO A 189 -9.05 10.00 27.37
C PRO A 189 -9.81 9.70 28.67
N ALA A 190 -9.79 10.69 29.57
CA ALA A 190 -10.67 10.76 30.72
C ALA A 190 -12.14 10.62 30.27
N ALA A 191 -12.87 9.79 31.00
CA ALA A 191 -14.29 9.56 30.83
C ALA A 191 -15.09 10.85 31.03
N VAL A 192 -15.90 11.21 30.04
CA VAL A 192 -17.13 11.99 30.25
C VAL A 192 -18.26 11.24 29.56
N ALA A 193 -19.24 10.87 30.37
CA ALA A 193 -20.36 10.00 30.03
C ALA A 193 -21.31 10.64 28.99
N ALA A 194 -21.75 9.83 28.03
CA ALA A 194 -23.05 9.99 27.38
C ALA A 194 -23.56 8.62 26.87
N SER A 195 -24.81 8.36 27.19
CA SER A 195 -25.63 7.16 27.01
C SER A 195 -25.86 6.70 25.55
N GLY A 196 -25.95 5.39 25.31
CA GLY A 196 -26.58 4.86 24.08
C GLY A 196 -26.41 3.35 23.83
N ASP A 197 -27.48 2.59 24.08
CA ASP A 197 -27.87 1.27 23.54
C ASP A 197 -26.97 0.01 23.64
N MET A 198 -27.28 -0.82 24.66
CA MET A 198 -26.98 -2.26 24.73
C MET A 198 -27.96 -3.06 23.87
N LYS A 199 -27.50 -3.73 22.79
CA LYS A 199 -28.19 -4.93 22.24
C LYS A 199 -27.41 -5.81 21.24
N THR A 200 -26.19 -5.45 20.83
CA THR A 200 -25.38 -6.21 19.87
C THR A 200 -24.48 -7.34 20.42
N PRO A 201 -23.91 -7.31 21.64
CA PRO A 201 -22.89 -8.29 22.04
C PRO A 201 -23.41 -9.73 22.27
N VAL A 202 -24.69 -9.89 22.58
CA VAL A 202 -25.27 -11.18 22.99
C VAL A 202 -25.55 -12.09 21.77
N LEU A 203 -25.87 -11.51 20.62
CA LEU A 203 -26.11 -12.25 19.37
C LEU A 203 -24.81 -12.75 18.73
N GLU A 204 -23.72 -12.01 18.91
CA GLU A 204 -22.40 -12.35 18.39
C GLU A 204 -21.75 -13.48 19.22
N ALA A 205 -21.82 -13.39 20.55
CA ALA A 205 -21.35 -14.45 21.45
C ALA A 205 -22.12 -15.77 21.27
N ALA A 206 -23.43 -15.72 21.00
CA ALA A 206 -24.23 -16.91 20.72
C ALA A 206 -23.88 -17.58 19.38
N ARG A 207 -23.52 -16.79 18.36
CA ARG A 207 -23.06 -17.29 17.05
C ARG A 207 -21.69 -17.95 17.13
N GLU A 208 -20.75 -17.36 17.86
CA GLU A 208 -19.44 -17.98 18.10
C GLU A 208 -19.54 -19.29 18.87
N SER A 209 -20.45 -19.37 19.85
CA SER A 209 -20.68 -20.62 20.60
C SER A 209 -21.27 -21.74 19.72
N ALA A 210 -22.14 -21.41 18.75
CA ALA A 210 -22.73 -22.41 17.86
C ALA A 210 -21.71 -22.98 16.87
N ALA A 211 -20.87 -22.13 16.28
CA ALA A 211 -19.82 -22.52 15.33
C ALA A 211 -18.74 -23.41 15.97
N ARG A 212 -18.40 -23.17 17.25
CA ARG A 212 -17.45 -24.02 17.99
C ARG A 212 -17.98 -25.44 18.17
N VAL A 213 -19.27 -25.59 18.51
CA VAL A 213 -19.88 -26.91 18.66
C VAL A 213 -20.03 -27.61 17.30
N CYS A 214 -20.36 -26.87 16.23
CA CYS A 214 -20.41 -27.42 14.88
C CYS A 214 -19.04 -27.95 14.42
N ARG A 215 -17.96 -27.21 14.73
CA ARG A 215 -16.59 -27.63 14.42
C ARG A 215 -16.18 -28.91 15.15
N ALA A 216 -16.54 -29.03 16.42
CA ALA A 216 -16.26 -30.25 17.20
C ALA A 216 -16.95 -31.47 16.58
N LEU A 217 -18.24 -31.35 16.24
CA LEU A 217 -19.00 -32.42 15.58
C LEU A 217 -18.41 -32.82 14.22
N LEU A 218 -18.01 -31.84 13.39
CA LEU A 218 -17.40 -32.11 12.09
C LEU A 218 -16.01 -32.76 12.22
N MET A 219 -15.22 -32.38 13.21
CA MET A 219 -13.94 -33.04 13.47
C MET A 219 -14.13 -34.48 13.96
N ASP A 220 -15.13 -34.74 14.81
CA ASP A 220 -15.48 -36.11 15.22
C ASP A 220 -15.91 -36.93 13.99
N LEU A 221 -16.74 -36.37 13.10
CA LEU A 221 -17.18 -37.01 11.86
C LEU A 221 -16.00 -37.38 10.95
N PHE A 222 -15.02 -36.48 10.77
CA PHE A 222 -13.90 -36.71 9.86
C PHE A 222 -12.80 -37.59 10.46
N THR A 223 -12.79 -37.79 11.77
CA THR A 223 -11.75 -38.58 12.46
C THR A 223 -12.23 -39.96 12.91
N THR A 224 -13.54 -40.16 13.16
CA THR A 224 -14.10 -41.44 13.61
C THR A 224 -14.04 -42.54 12.54
N GLU A 225 -13.81 -43.78 12.96
CA GLU A 225 -13.94 -44.98 12.11
C GLU A 225 -15.15 -45.85 12.52
N ASP A 226 -15.89 -45.41 13.55
CA ASP A 226 -17.06 -46.09 14.07
C ASP A 226 -18.35 -45.59 13.39
N GLU A 227 -19.06 -46.50 12.71
CA GLU A 227 -20.27 -46.20 11.94
C GLU A 227 -21.43 -45.68 12.82
N GLU A 228 -21.54 -46.18 14.06
CA GLU A 228 -22.60 -45.75 15.00
C GLU A 228 -22.38 -44.29 15.45
N THR A 229 -21.12 -43.91 15.70
CA THR A 229 -20.73 -42.53 15.99
C THR A 229 -20.92 -41.62 14.78
N GLU A 230 -20.59 -42.08 13.58
CA GLU A 230 -20.80 -41.33 12.33
C GLU A 230 -22.29 -41.03 12.09
N GLU A 231 -23.18 -42.02 12.24
CA GLU A 231 -24.62 -41.83 12.07
C GLU A 231 -25.20 -40.87 13.11
N ARG A 232 -24.78 -41.00 14.38
CA ARG A 232 -25.19 -40.09 15.46
C ARG A 232 -24.79 -38.64 15.17
N VAL A 233 -23.54 -38.42 14.79
CA VAL A 233 -23.01 -37.08 14.51
C VAL A 233 -23.68 -36.46 13.27
N ARG A 234 -23.91 -37.24 12.21
CA ARG A 234 -24.68 -36.79 11.03
C ARG A 234 -26.12 -36.43 11.41
N GLY A 235 -26.75 -37.17 12.32
CA GLY A 235 -28.07 -36.86 12.87
C GLY A 235 -28.13 -35.55 13.66
N GLU A 236 -27.05 -35.18 14.34
CA GLU A 236 -26.91 -33.89 15.03
C GLU A 236 -26.64 -32.74 14.05
N LEU A 237 -25.82 -32.96 13.02
CA LEU A 237 -25.51 -31.96 11.98
C LEU A 237 -26.76 -31.61 11.15
N LYS A 238 -27.67 -32.56 10.91
CA LYS A 238 -28.98 -32.31 10.27
C LYS A 238 -29.88 -31.31 11.01
N ARG A 239 -29.68 -31.14 12.33
CA ARG A 239 -30.44 -30.17 13.14
C ARG A 239 -29.82 -28.77 13.12
N ARG A 240 -28.68 -28.59 12.46
CA ARG A 240 -27.96 -27.31 12.34
C ARG A 240 -28.22 -26.65 11.00
N ARG A 241 -27.90 -25.35 10.91
CA ARG A 241 -28.09 -24.58 9.67
C ARG A 241 -27.09 -25.05 8.62
N ALA A 242 -27.57 -25.41 7.43
CA ALA A 242 -26.73 -25.91 6.33
C ALA A 242 -25.57 -24.96 5.98
N ARG A 243 -25.81 -23.65 6.01
CA ARG A 243 -24.77 -22.63 5.77
C ARG A 243 -23.64 -22.68 6.81
N GLU A 244 -23.98 -22.89 8.08
CA GLU A 244 -22.99 -22.98 9.17
C GLU A 244 -22.16 -24.26 9.04
N VAL A 245 -22.79 -25.38 8.69
CA VAL A 245 -22.10 -26.65 8.46
C VAL A 245 -21.15 -26.55 7.26
N TYR A 246 -21.59 -25.90 6.17
CA TYR A 246 -20.77 -25.68 4.98
C TYR A 246 -19.55 -24.80 5.26
N GLU A 247 -19.75 -23.62 5.85
CA GLU A 247 -18.68 -22.67 6.16
C GLU A 247 -17.63 -23.29 7.10
N VAL A 248 -18.06 -24.03 8.14
CA VAL A 248 -17.13 -24.69 9.07
C VAL A 248 -16.43 -25.89 8.43
N THR A 249 -17.08 -26.62 7.52
CA THR A 249 -16.44 -27.72 6.79
C THR A 249 -15.35 -27.22 5.85
N MET A 250 -15.62 -26.15 5.10
CA MET A 250 -14.61 -25.50 4.25
C MET A 250 -13.41 -25.04 5.06
N ASP A 251 -13.68 -24.40 6.20
CA ASP A 251 -12.63 -23.93 7.09
C ASP A 251 -11.81 -25.09 7.70
N ILE A 252 -12.41 -26.26 7.93
CA ILE A 252 -11.67 -27.47 8.34
C ILE A 252 -10.82 -28.01 7.18
N SER A 253 -11.36 -28.09 5.96
CA SER A 253 -10.60 -28.59 4.79
C SER A 253 -9.39 -27.71 4.46
N GLU A 254 -9.50 -26.40 4.64
CA GLU A 254 -8.41 -25.45 4.36
C GLU A 254 -7.33 -25.42 5.47
N GLN A 255 -7.72 -25.71 6.71
CA GLN A 255 -6.82 -25.59 7.86
C GLN A 255 -6.21 -26.92 8.31
N THR A 256 -6.78 -28.06 7.91
CA THR A 256 -6.32 -29.38 8.34
C THR A 256 -5.00 -29.77 7.66
N ARG A 257 -4.12 -30.42 8.43
CA ARG A 257 -2.85 -30.99 7.95
C ARG A 257 -2.92 -32.51 7.76
N SER A 258 -4.04 -33.13 8.11
CA SER A 258 -4.26 -34.57 7.97
C SER A 258 -4.90 -34.87 6.62
N ALA A 259 -4.19 -35.59 5.75
CA ALA A 259 -4.68 -35.99 4.44
C ALA A 259 -5.99 -36.79 4.54
N LYS A 260 -6.17 -37.58 5.62
CA LYS A 260 -7.40 -38.34 5.88
C LYS A 260 -8.59 -37.42 6.18
N VAL A 261 -8.40 -36.41 7.03
CA VAL A 261 -9.44 -35.43 7.37
C VAL A 261 -9.75 -34.54 6.18
N MET A 262 -8.74 -34.13 5.42
CA MET A 262 -8.93 -33.35 4.19
C MET A 262 -9.77 -34.10 3.16
N ARG A 263 -9.43 -35.36 2.84
CA ARG A 263 -10.22 -36.19 1.91
C ARG A 263 -11.67 -36.36 2.36
N ARG A 264 -11.90 -36.61 3.65
CA ARG A 264 -13.26 -36.78 4.19
C ARG A 264 -14.05 -35.46 4.23
N ALA A 265 -13.40 -34.34 4.55
CA ALA A 265 -14.03 -33.03 4.51
C ALA A 265 -14.40 -32.61 3.07
N THR A 266 -13.52 -32.86 2.09
CA THR A 266 -13.79 -32.58 0.67
C THR A 266 -14.90 -33.48 0.13
N ALA A 267 -14.90 -34.77 0.47
CA ALA A 267 -15.99 -35.68 0.11
C ALA A 267 -17.34 -35.24 0.73
N PHE A 268 -17.31 -34.77 1.97
CA PHE A 268 -18.50 -34.24 2.64
C PHE A 268 -18.98 -32.91 2.03
N LEU A 269 -18.08 -32.00 1.63
CA LEU A 269 -18.44 -30.79 0.87
C LEU A 269 -19.09 -31.13 -0.46
N ARG A 270 -18.57 -32.15 -1.16
CA ARG A 270 -19.19 -32.68 -2.38
C ARG A 270 -20.60 -33.23 -2.10
N GLU A 271 -20.80 -33.98 -1.02
CA GLU A 271 -22.12 -34.49 -0.60
C GLU A 271 -23.11 -33.34 -0.30
N LEU A 272 -22.64 -32.26 0.35
CA LEU A 272 -23.45 -31.09 0.66
C LEU A 272 -23.87 -30.27 -0.57
N VAL A 273 -22.96 -30.15 -1.55
CA VAL A 273 -23.14 -29.29 -2.73
C VAL A 273 -23.79 -30.03 -3.90
N VAL A 274 -23.43 -31.30 -4.12
CA VAL A 274 -23.83 -32.09 -5.29
C VAL A 274 -25.02 -32.99 -4.99
N GLU A 275 -25.04 -33.64 -3.82
CA GLU A 275 -26.03 -34.68 -3.49
C GLU A 275 -27.18 -34.17 -2.61
N GLY A 276 -27.16 -32.88 -2.23
CA GLY A 276 -28.19 -32.25 -1.40
C GLY A 276 -28.26 -32.80 0.02
N GLY A 277 -27.16 -33.41 0.51
CA GLY A 277 -27.11 -34.35 1.64
C GLY A 277 -27.58 -33.86 3.02
N LEU A 278 -27.96 -32.60 3.18
CA LEU A 278 -28.62 -32.09 4.40
C LEU A 278 -30.04 -31.55 4.18
N HIS A 279 -30.44 -31.23 2.95
CA HIS A 279 -31.81 -30.83 2.59
C HIS A 279 -32.12 -31.19 1.14
N ALA A 280 -32.65 -32.40 0.92
CA ALA A 280 -33.39 -32.68 -0.31
C ALA A 280 -34.59 -31.72 -0.39
N VAL A 281 -34.67 -30.93 -1.45
CA VAL A 281 -35.82 -30.05 -1.77
C VAL A 281 -37.08 -30.91 -1.89
N PRO A 282 -38.20 -30.60 -1.16
CA PRO A 282 -39.49 -31.19 -1.48
C PRO A 282 -40.00 -30.55 -2.77
N GLN A 283 -39.93 -31.27 -3.88
CA GLN A 283 -40.61 -30.90 -5.11
C GLN A 283 -42.01 -31.55 -5.14
N ALA A 284 -42.95 -31.03 -4.36
CA ALA A 284 -44.40 -31.17 -4.58
C ALA A 284 -45.20 -30.42 -3.51
N GLU A 285 -45.85 -29.32 -3.90
CA GLU A 285 -47.27 -29.09 -3.62
C GLU A 285 -47.73 -27.83 -4.38
N ARG A 286 -48.31 -28.05 -5.57
CA ARG A 286 -49.39 -27.18 -6.03
C ARG A 286 -50.61 -27.53 -5.17
N VAL A 287 -50.96 -26.67 -4.22
CA VAL A 287 -52.35 -26.55 -3.76
C VAL A 287 -52.76 -25.10 -3.88
N ALA A 288 -53.92 -24.95 -4.51
CA ALA A 288 -54.50 -23.73 -5.03
C ALA A 288 -54.76 -22.64 -3.99
N GLY A 289 -54.59 -21.39 -4.45
CA GLY A 289 -55.52 -20.31 -4.16
C GLY A 289 -55.16 -19.40 -2.99
N THR A 290 -54.42 -18.32 -3.25
CA THR A 290 -54.78 -16.90 -2.99
C THR A 290 -53.53 -16.00 -3.11
N PRO A 291 -53.68 -14.74 -3.57
CA PRO A 291 -52.62 -14.05 -4.32
C PRO A 291 -51.59 -13.36 -3.42
N LEU A 292 -50.31 -13.48 -3.82
CA LEU A 292 -49.21 -12.65 -3.33
C LEU A 292 -49.38 -11.24 -3.90
N VAL A 293 -49.55 -10.27 -3.01
CA VAL A 293 -49.37 -8.85 -3.32
C VAL A 293 -47.87 -8.59 -3.44
N GLU A 294 -47.49 -8.05 -4.59
CA GLU A 294 -46.13 -7.64 -4.95
C GLU A 294 -45.63 -6.52 -4.03
N GLY A 295 -44.37 -6.64 -3.60
CA GLY A 295 -43.59 -5.59 -2.96
C GLY A 295 -42.15 -5.66 -3.47
N GLU A 296 -41.75 -4.60 -4.16
CA GLU A 296 -40.60 -4.48 -5.05
C GLU A 296 -39.23 -4.57 -4.35
N GLY A 297 -38.22 -5.05 -5.11
CA GLY A 297 -36.83 -4.63 -4.91
C GLY A 297 -35.78 -5.71 -4.70
N ARG A 298 -35.51 -6.54 -5.73
CA ARG A 298 -34.13 -6.87 -6.17
C ARG A 298 -34.18 -7.63 -7.50
N GLY A 299 -33.40 -7.12 -8.45
CA GLY A 299 -33.44 -7.53 -9.85
C GLY A 299 -33.06 -8.99 -10.09
N LYS A 300 -33.87 -9.60 -10.95
CA LYS A 300 -33.56 -10.57 -12.01
C LYS A 300 -32.26 -11.37 -11.86
N VAL A 301 -32.48 -12.65 -11.55
CA VAL A 301 -31.75 -13.83 -12.01
C VAL A 301 -31.04 -13.58 -13.35
N ARG A 302 -29.71 -13.68 -13.34
CA ARG A 302 -28.80 -13.97 -14.46
C ARG A 302 -27.73 -14.85 -13.83
N ASP A 303 -27.36 -16.04 -14.26
CA ASP A 303 -27.74 -16.93 -15.34
C ASP A 303 -27.28 -18.31 -14.82
N ILE A 304 -28.18 -19.29 -14.70
CA ILE A 304 -27.86 -20.60 -14.11
C ILE A 304 -26.80 -21.34 -14.95
N GLU A 305 -26.70 -21.03 -16.25
CA GLU A 305 -25.67 -21.61 -17.12
C GLU A 305 -24.30 -20.99 -16.88
N ALA A 306 -24.21 -19.71 -16.48
CA ALA A 306 -22.95 -19.09 -16.08
C ALA A 306 -22.42 -19.71 -14.78
N TYR A 307 -23.31 -20.03 -13.84
CA TYR A 307 -22.94 -20.68 -12.58
C TYR A 307 -22.54 -22.15 -12.78
N ARG A 308 -23.19 -22.88 -13.71
CA ARG A 308 -22.73 -24.21 -14.11
C ARG A 308 -21.38 -24.17 -14.82
N ARG A 309 -21.17 -23.20 -15.73
CA ARG A 309 -19.88 -23.04 -16.42
C ARG A 309 -18.74 -22.83 -15.43
N MET A 310 -18.94 -21.96 -14.45
CA MET A 310 -17.99 -21.71 -13.37
C MET A 310 -17.69 -22.99 -12.56
N LEU A 311 -18.71 -23.77 -12.21
CA LEU A 311 -18.53 -25.05 -11.49
C LEU A 311 -17.85 -26.14 -12.33
N GLU A 312 -18.08 -26.16 -13.65
CA GLU A 312 -17.40 -27.07 -14.58
C GLU A 312 -15.92 -26.69 -14.77
N GLU A 313 -15.62 -25.38 -14.68
CA GLU A 313 -14.26 -24.81 -14.76
C GLU A 313 -13.46 -25.14 -13.49
N ASP A 314 -14.06 -24.92 -12.32
CA ASP A 314 -13.50 -25.31 -11.01
C ASP A 314 -13.25 -26.83 -10.94
N LYS A 315 -14.14 -27.64 -11.53
CA LYS A 315 -13.97 -29.10 -11.60
C LYS A 315 -12.78 -29.50 -12.46
N ARG A 316 -12.54 -28.81 -13.59
CA ARG A 316 -11.37 -29.06 -14.45
C ARG A 316 -10.06 -28.64 -13.80
N GLU A 317 -10.06 -27.53 -13.07
CA GLU A 317 -8.89 -27.12 -12.29
C GLU A 317 -8.55 -28.16 -11.21
N LEU A 318 -9.55 -28.71 -10.53
CA LEU A 318 -9.35 -29.78 -9.54
C LEU A 318 -8.84 -31.08 -10.17
N GLU A 319 -9.36 -31.48 -11.33
CA GLU A 319 -8.87 -32.66 -12.07
C GLU A 319 -7.41 -32.48 -12.55
N MET A 320 -7.02 -31.25 -12.93
CA MET A 320 -5.62 -30.91 -13.24
C MET A 320 -4.71 -31.01 -12.02
N VAL A 321 -5.14 -30.49 -10.88
CA VAL A 321 -4.36 -30.56 -9.62
C VAL A 321 -4.21 -32.02 -9.17
N GLU A 322 -5.23 -32.85 -9.30
CA GLU A 322 -5.13 -34.28 -9.01
C GLU A 322 -4.20 -35.02 -9.99
N ALA A 323 -4.16 -34.62 -11.26
CA ALA A 323 -3.23 -35.16 -12.25
C ALA A 323 -1.77 -34.76 -11.97
N ASP A 324 -1.53 -33.51 -11.56
CA ASP A 324 -0.20 -33.02 -11.17
C ASP A 324 0.30 -33.71 -9.90
N VAL A 325 -0.58 -33.96 -8.93
CA VAL A 325 -0.25 -34.72 -7.72
C VAL A 325 0.12 -36.16 -8.09
N ARG A 326 -0.66 -36.82 -8.96
CA ARG A 326 -0.36 -38.19 -9.41
C ARG A 326 0.94 -38.27 -10.23
N ALA A 327 1.22 -37.27 -11.06
CA ALA A 327 2.47 -37.16 -11.82
C ALA A 327 3.69 -36.86 -10.93
N SER A 328 3.48 -36.21 -9.78
CA SER A 328 4.52 -36.01 -8.77
C SER A 328 4.85 -37.28 -8.00
N GLU A 329 3.85 -38.12 -7.73
CA GLU A 329 4.01 -39.42 -7.06
C GLU A 329 4.72 -40.44 -7.96
N GLU A 330 4.45 -40.45 -9.28
CA GLU A 330 5.14 -41.33 -10.25
C GLU A 330 6.61 -40.96 -10.47
N ARG A 331 7.04 -39.73 -10.14
CA ARG A 331 8.45 -39.30 -10.23
C ARG A 331 9.29 -39.68 -9.00
N GLU A 332 8.67 -40.01 -7.87
CA GLU A 332 9.39 -40.42 -6.65
C GLU A 332 9.78 -41.91 -6.66
N GLU A 333 9.20 -42.75 -7.54
CA GLU A 333 9.49 -44.20 -7.59
C GLU A 333 10.64 -44.61 -8.54
N ASP A 334 11.11 -43.75 -9.47
CA ASP A 334 12.08 -44.15 -10.52
C ASP A 334 13.48 -43.45 -10.45
N GLY A 335 13.82 -42.78 -9.36
CA GLY A 335 15.03 -41.93 -9.26
C GLY A 335 16.17 -42.46 -8.39
N GLY A 336 16.92 -43.47 -8.85
CA GLY A 336 18.13 -43.97 -8.20
C GLY A 336 19.36 -43.03 -8.29
N ALA A 337 20.01 -42.82 -7.14
CA ALA A 337 21.41 -42.43 -6.90
C ALA A 337 22.06 -41.32 -7.77
N GLY A 338 22.17 -40.11 -7.19
CA GLY A 338 23.13 -39.09 -7.65
C GLY A 338 23.00 -37.77 -6.88
N ALA A 339 24.08 -37.34 -6.23
CA ALA A 339 24.12 -36.11 -5.42
C ALA A 339 23.92 -34.84 -6.28
N ALA A 340 22.91 -34.04 -5.96
CA ALA A 340 22.74 -32.67 -6.43
C ALA A 340 22.09 -31.81 -5.32
N VAL A 341 22.50 -30.56 -5.28
CA VAL A 341 22.18 -29.52 -4.29
C VAL A 341 20.66 -29.33 -4.17
N GLU A 342 20.10 -29.48 -2.96
CA GLU A 342 18.68 -29.19 -2.69
C GLU A 342 18.40 -27.69 -2.85
N GLU A 343 17.72 -27.32 -3.94
CA GLU A 343 16.93 -26.09 -3.97
C GLU A 343 15.63 -26.34 -3.18
N GLY A 344 15.47 -25.64 -2.06
CA GLY A 344 14.25 -25.70 -1.25
C GLY A 344 13.00 -25.16 -2.00
N PRO A 345 11.79 -25.40 -1.48
CA PRO A 345 10.55 -24.98 -2.14
C PRO A 345 10.50 -23.45 -2.29
N ALA A 346 10.20 -22.99 -3.50
CA ALA A 346 10.11 -21.56 -3.86
C ALA A 346 9.09 -20.76 -3.02
N TRP A 347 8.15 -21.46 -2.38
CA TRP A 347 7.14 -20.89 -1.50
C TRP A 347 7.23 -21.54 -0.13
N SER A 348 7.43 -20.73 0.91
CA SER A 348 7.35 -21.17 2.30
C SER A 348 6.34 -20.32 3.05
N ARG A 349 5.45 -20.99 3.80
CA ARG A 349 4.51 -20.30 4.68
C ARG A 349 5.27 -19.73 5.87
N TYR A 350 5.07 -18.44 6.14
CA TYR A 350 5.69 -17.76 7.29
C TYR A 350 5.39 -18.52 8.60
N ASP A 351 6.40 -18.67 9.45
CA ASP A 351 6.26 -19.38 10.72
C ASP A 351 5.24 -18.69 11.63
N ARG A 352 4.18 -19.40 11.99
CA ARG A 352 3.11 -18.90 12.87
C ARG A 352 3.62 -18.53 14.27
N LYS A 353 4.72 -19.12 14.73
CA LYS A 353 5.30 -18.79 16.05
C LYS A 353 6.13 -17.52 16.02
N GLY A 354 6.71 -17.16 14.87
CA GLY A 354 7.48 -15.93 14.66
C GLY A 354 6.68 -14.78 14.04
N TRP A 355 5.42 -15.02 13.64
CA TRP A 355 4.56 -14.00 13.04
C TRP A 355 4.05 -13.01 14.09
N VAL A 356 4.30 -11.73 13.85
CA VAL A 356 3.75 -10.62 14.63
C VAL A 356 2.81 -9.81 13.71
N PRO A 357 1.60 -9.42 14.16
CA PRO A 357 0.72 -8.57 13.38
C PRO A 357 1.40 -7.24 13.03
N LYS A 358 1.64 -7.02 11.75
CA LYS A 358 2.21 -5.77 11.20
C LYS A 358 1.21 -5.13 10.26
N PRO A 359 1.19 -3.79 10.16
CA PRO A 359 0.37 -3.13 9.16
C PRO A 359 0.83 -3.51 7.75
N ILE A 360 -0.13 -3.53 6.81
CA ILE A 360 0.09 -3.90 5.41
C ILE A 360 1.12 -2.95 4.77
N GLY A 361 2.05 -3.50 3.98
CA GLY A 361 3.05 -2.70 3.26
C GLY A 361 4.28 -2.29 4.07
N VAL A 362 4.31 -2.59 5.37
CA VAL A 362 5.56 -2.69 6.14
C VAL A 362 6.25 -3.98 5.71
N LEU A 363 6.87 -3.91 4.54
CA LEU A 363 8.10 -4.65 4.32
C LEU A 363 9.00 -4.28 5.50
N ASN A 364 9.66 -5.25 6.15
CA ASN A 364 10.82 -4.88 6.94
C ASN A 364 11.64 -3.96 6.02
N SER A 365 11.74 -2.67 6.31
CA SER A 365 12.75 -1.85 5.67
C SER A 365 14.06 -2.38 6.24
N THR A 366 14.49 -3.53 5.73
CA THR A 366 15.89 -3.70 5.49
C THR A 366 16.21 -2.66 4.42
N ALA A 367 16.40 -1.39 4.82
CA ALA A 367 17.66 -0.77 4.44
C ALA A 367 18.66 -1.89 4.67
N ALA A 368 19.20 -2.48 3.58
CA ALA A 368 20.01 -3.70 3.65
C ALA A 368 20.87 -3.57 4.90
N ARG A 369 20.56 -4.37 5.94
CA ARG A 369 21.08 -4.09 7.29
C ARG A 369 22.58 -4.09 7.10
N ALA A 370 23.26 -2.97 7.29
CA ALA A 370 24.71 -3.02 7.27
C ALA A 370 25.14 -3.84 8.48
N MET A 371 24.45 -3.77 9.62
CA MET A 371 24.78 -4.58 10.79
C MET A 371 24.10 -5.97 10.82
N HIS A 372 24.90 -7.02 10.69
CA HIS A 372 24.53 -8.41 10.98
C HIS A 372 25.13 -8.88 12.30
N ILE A 373 24.33 -9.56 13.14
CA ILE A 373 24.75 -10.05 14.45
C ILE A 373 24.48 -11.55 14.53
N GLN A 374 25.52 -12.33 14.77
CA GLN A 374 25.43 -13.76 15.06
C GLN A 374 25.78 -14.01 16.52
N SER A 375 24.84 -14.57 17.27
CA SER A 375 25.11 -15.06 18.62
C SER A 375 25.85 -16.39 18.54
N ILE A 376 26.88 -16.55 19.37
CA ILE A 376 27.64 -17.80 19.53
C ILE A 376 27.49 -18.20 21.00
N PRO A 377 26.56 -19.13 21.32
CA PRO A 377 26.42 -19.65 22.68
C PRO A 377 27.70 -20.37 23.11
N MET A 378 28.15 -20.12 24.33
CA MET A 378 29.35 -20.73 24.89
C MET A 378 29.04 -21.62 26.10
N TRP A 379 29.75 -22.75 26.21
CA TRP A 379 29.63 -23.72 27.32
C TRP A 379 28.22 -24.28 27.53
N VAL A 380 27.43 -24.39 26.45
CA VAL A 380 26.02 -24.82 26.51
C VAL A 380 25.85 -26.08 27.34
N GLY A 381 25.09 -25.98 28.45
CA GLY A 381 24.81 -27.08 29.38
C GLY A 381 25.71 -27.11 30.62
N SER A 382 26.77 -26.30 30.68
CA SER A 382 27.66 -26.16 31.85
C SER A 382 27.82 -24.69 32.31
N SER A 383 27.80 -23.74 31.38
CA SER A 383 27.55 -22.32 31.59
C SER A 383 26.56 -21.81 30.52
N ASN A 384 26.30 -20.51 30.45
CA ASN A 384 25.29 -19.91 29.58
C ASN A 384 25.74 -18.57 28.97
N ASN A 385 27.02 -18.44 28.60
CA ASN A 385 27.57 -17.20 28.07
C ASN A 385 27.25 -17.02 26.56
N TYR A 386 27.26 -15.78 26.10
CA TYR A 386 27.19 -15.44 24.67
C TYR A 386 28.43 -14.66 24.23
N ALA A 387 28.99 -15.07 23.09
CA ALA A 387 29.83 -14.21 22.27
C ALA A 387 29.01 -13.69 21.08
N TYR A 388 29.36 -12.52 20.55
CA TYR A 388 28.62 -11.90 19.44
C TYR A 388 29.53 -11.49 18.30
N LEU A 389 29.35 -12.13 17.15
CA LEU A 389 29.99 -11.72 15.90
C LEU A 389 29.13 -10.64 15.25
N VAL A 390 29.66 -9.42 15.15
CA VAL A 390 29.03 -8.28 14.48
C VAL A 390 29.74 -8.01 13.18
N VAL A 391 29.00 -7.94 12.08
CA VAL A 391 29.54 -7.78 10.72
C VAL A 391 28.85 -6.62 10.03
N ASP A 392 29.65 -5.74 9.41
CA ASP A 392 29.17 -4.76 8.44
C ASP A 392 29.02 -5.42 7.06
N ASP A 393 27.82 -5.44 6.49
CA ASP A 393 27.49 -6.18 5.30
C ASP A 393 28.22 -5.67 4.05
N LYS A 394 28.52 -4.36 3.99
CA LYS A 394 29.14 -3.77 2.81
C LYS A 394 30.64 -3.97 2.78
N SER A 395 31.33 -3.60 3.87
CA SER A 395 32.78 -3.73 3.99
C SER A 395 33.23 -5.14 4.35
N LYS A 396 32.31 -5.96 4.89
CA LYS A 396 32.60 -7.22 5.59
C LYS A 396 33.44 -7.04 6.84
N ASP A 397 33.76 -5.81 7.26
CA ASP A 397 34.45 -5.55 8.53
C ASP A 397 33.63 -6.13 9.68
N ALA A 398 34.30 -6.83 10.58
CA ALA A 398 33.65 -7.52 11.66
C ALA A 398 34.42 -7.34 12.98
N VAL A 399 33.69 -7.45 14.08
CA VAL A 399 34.26 -7.62 15.42
C VAL A 399 33.62 -8.79 16.11
N ILE A 400 34.35 -9.41 17.03
CA ILE A 400 33.83 -10.44 17.91
C ILE A 400 33.81 -9.91 19.35
N ILE A 401 32.64 -9.95 19.97
CA ILE A 401 32.42 -9.48 21.34
C ILE A 401 32.49 -10.66 22.31
N ASP A 402 33.26 -10.50 23.39
CA ASP A 402 33.41 -11.44 24.51
C ASP A 402 33.71 -12.90 24.11
N PRO A 403 34.74 -13.19 23.30
CA PRO A 403 35.00 -14.54 22.79
C PRO A 403 35.77 -15.44 23.77
N ALA A 404 35.20 -15.66 24.96
CA ALA A 404 35.89 -16.32 26.06
C ALA A 404 36.18 -17.82 25.88
N ASN A 405 35.47 -18.50 24.97
CA ASN A 405 35.65 -19.92 24.69
C ASN A 405 36.16 -20.18 23.25
N PRO A 406 37.48 -20.06 22.98
CA PRO A 406 38.03 -20.26 21.64
C PRO A 406 37.65 -21.58 20.95
N PRO A 407 37.56 -22.74 21.62
CA PRO A 407 37.12 -23.98 20.97
C PRO A 407 35.76 -23.91 20.27
N GLU A 408 34.84 -23.08 20.75
CA GLU A 408 33.51 -22.89 20.14
C GLU A 408 33.46 -21.68 19.20
N VAL A 409 34.20 -20.61 19.52
CA VAL A 409 34.20 -19.38 18.73
C VAL A 409 35.13 -19.46 17.50
N ALA A 410 36.33 -20.03 17.65
CA ALA A 410 37.34 -20.06 16.59
C ALA A 410 36.88 -20.80 15.34
N PRO A 411 36.17 -21.95 15.39
CA PRO A 411 35.66 -22.61 14.19
C PRO A 411 34.69 -21.73 13.38
N VAL A 412 33.83 -20.96 14.07
CA VAL A 412 32.88 -20.03 13.42
C VAL A 412 33.63 -18.93 12.69
N LEU A 413 34.60 -18.29 13.36
CA LEU A 413 35.40 -17.22 12.78
C LEU A 413 36.29 -17.72 11.64
N LYS A 414 36.98 -18.85 11.80
CA LYS A 414 37.83 -19.45 10.76
C LYS A 414 37.05 -19.70 9.48
N LYS A 415 35.89 -20.33 9.60
CA LYS A 415 35.02 -20.61 8.46
C LYS A 415 34.56 -19.31 7.78
N ALA A 416 34.11 -18.32 8.56
CA ALA A 416 33.64 -17.05 8.01
C ALA A 416 34.76 -16.25 7.31
N ILE A 417 35.99 -16.28 7.84
CA ILE A 417 37.17 -15.65 7.24
C ILE A 417 37.55 -16.38 5.94
N GLN A 418 37.61 -17.72 5.96
CA GLN A 418 37.95 -18.55 4.80
C GLN A 418 36.93 -18.38 3.65
N ASP A 419 35.65 -18.28 3.97
CA ASP A 419 34.57 -18.05 3.01
C ASP A 419 34.56 -16.61 2.45
N GLY A 420 35.45 -15.71 2.91
CA GLY A 420 35.44 -14.29 2.53
C GLY A 420 34.21 -13.52 3.01
N LYS A 421 33.49 -14.05 4.01
CA LYS A 421 32.26 -13.44 4.54
C LYS A 421 32.54 -12.34 5.54
N ILE A 422 33.71 -12.37 6.19
CA ILE A 422 34.12 -11.37 7.17
C ILE A 422 35.60 -10.99 6.99
N ASN A 423 35.89 -9.74 7.31
CA ASN A 423 37.21 -9.20 7.60
C ASN A 423 37.24 -8.88 9.11
N LEU A 424 37.81 -9.77 9.93
CA LEU A 424 37.83 -9.55 11.38
C LEU A 424 38.82 -8.43 11.71
N THR A 425 38.33 -7.33 12.27
CA THR A 425 39.08 -6.09 12.52
C THR A 425 39.46 -5.87 13.98
N ALA A 426 38.70 -6.42 14.93
CA ALA A 426 39.00 -6.34 16.36
C ALA A 426 38.31 -7.45 17.16
N ILE A 427 38.88 -7.75 18.34
CA ILE A 427 38.14 -8.35 19.46
C ILE A 427 37.64 -7.20 20.34
N VAL A 428 36.41 -7.30 20.82
CA VAL A 428 35.81 -6.31 21.72
C VAL A 428 35.42 -7.01 23.01
N ASN A 429 35.74 -6.44 24.16
CA ASN A 429 35.34 -6.98 25.46
C ASN A 429 34.46 -5.99 26.23
N THR A 430 33.47 -6.53 26.94
CA THR A 430 32.63 -5.75 27.85
C THR A 430 33.33 -5.50 29.18
N HIS A 431 34.01 -6.51 29.73
CA HIS A 431 34.72 -6.44 31.01
C HIS A 431 35.75 -7.57 31.19
N HIS A 432 36.57 -7.49 32.24
CA HIS A 432 37.73 -8.36 32.41
C HIS A 432 37.46 -9.79 32.89
N HIS A 433 36.25 -10.13 33.34
CA HIS A 433 36.01 -11.48 33.86
C HIS A 433 36.36 -12.54 32.82
N TRP A 434 36.87 -13.67 33.32
CA TRP A 434 37.50 -14.69 32.49
C TRP A 434 36.53 -15.24 31.43
N ASP A 435 35.25 -15.37 31.77
CA ASP A 435 34.20 -15.88 30.92
C ASP A 435 33.71 -14.88 29.85
N HIS A 436 34.37 -13.71 29.76
CA HIS A 436 34.21 -12.71 28.70
C HIS A 436 35.53 -12.43 27.97
N ALA A 437 36.61 -12.14 28.71
CA ALA A 437 37.90 -11.72 28.14
C ALA A 437 38.97 -12.82 28.12
N GLY A 438 38.82 -13.91 28.87
CA GLY A 438 39.88 -14.90 29.07
C GLY A 438 40.19 -15.80 27.87
N GLY A 439 39.43 -15.67 26.79
CA GLY A 439 39.69 -16.37 25.52
C GLY A 439 40.61 -15.59 24.57
N ASN A 440 40.88 -14.31 24.84
CA ASN A 440 41.49 -13.38 23.90
C ASN A 440 42.83 -13.86 23.32
N LYS A 441 43.82 -14.16 24.18
CA LYS A 441 45.16 -14.57 23.70
C LYS A 441 45.11 -15.86 22.91
N LYS A 442 44.36 -16.84 23.41
CA LYS A 442 44.23 -18.16 22.78
C LYS A 442 43.52 -18.05 21.43
N LEU A 443 42.48 -17.24 21.33
CA LEU A 443 41.77 -17.00 20.07
C LEU A 443 42.69 -16.35 19.02
N LEU A 444 43.44 -15.31 19.39
CA LEU A 444 44.40 -14.67 18.47
C LEU A 444 45.45 -15.66 17.95
N ALA A 445 45.97 -16.51 18.83
CA ALA A 445 46.91 -17.56 18.46
C ALA A 445 46.28 -18.59 17.50
N GLU A 446 45.07 -19.06 17.79
CA GLU A 446 44.36 -20.03 16.97
C GLU A 446 43.96 -19.49 15.59
N LEU A 447 43.67 -18.19 15.48
CA LEU A 447 43.33 -17.52 14.22
C LEU A 447 44.56 -17.07 13.42
N GLY A 448 45.75 -17.09 14.03
CA GLY A 448 46.97 -16.53 13.41
C GLY A 448 46.95 -15.01 13.29
N LEU A 449 46.15 -14.32 14.11
CA LEU A 449 45.91 -12.86 14.04
C LEU A 449 46.58 -12.12 15.21
N SER A 450 47.86 -12.36 15.45
CA SER A 450 48.57 -11.87 16.66
C SER A 450 48.63 -10.33 16.83
N LYS A 451 48.33 -9.56 15.78
CA LYS A 451 48.32 -8.09 15.80
C LYS A 451 46.93 -7.47 15.84
N LEU A 452 45.87 -8.29 15.86
CA LEU A 452 44.50 -7.79 15.88
C LEU A 452 44.25 -6.99 17.17
N PRO A 453 43.68 -5.77 17.09
CA PRO A 453 43.42 -4.98 18.27
C PRO A 453 42.37 -5.65 19.17
N ILE A 454 42.55 -5.50 20.48
CA ILE A 454 41.60 -5.90 21.50
C ILE A 454 41.13 -4.61 22.17
N ILE A 455 39.84 -4.30 22.04
CA ILE A 455 39.22 -3.08 22.53
C ILE A 455 38.33 -3.43 23.72
N GLY A 456 38.54 -2.81 24.87
CA GLY A 456 37.79 -3.20 26.06
C GLY A 456 38.12 -2.40 27.31
N GLY A 457 37.55 -2.84 28.43
CA GLY A 457 37.96 -2.43 29.77
C GLY A 457 39.47 -2.58 29.96
N LYS A 458 40.05 -1.68 30.76
CA LYS A 458 41.50 -1.58 30.97
C LYS A 458 42.14 -2.86 31.54
N ASP A 459 41.35 -3.69 32.21
CA ASP A 459 41.81 -4.89 32.91
C ASP A 459 41.56 -6.18 32.09
N CYS A 460 40.96 -6.07 30.89
CA CYS A 460 40.70 -7.20 30.00
C CYS A 460 42.00 -7.86 29.51
N GLU A 461 41.97 -9.19 29.34
CA GLU A 461 43.15 -9.94 28.89
C GLU A 461 43.65 -9.43 27.52
N ALA A 462 44.92 -9.03 27.48
CA ALA A 462 45.61 -8.57 26.26
C ALA A 462 44.96 -7.36 25.58
N VAL A 463 44.16 -6.57 26.30
CA VAL A 463 43.60 -5.31 25.78
C VAL A 463 44.70 -4.40 25.23
N THR A 464 44.46 -3.85 24.04
CA THR A 464 45.40 -2.94 23.36
C THR A 464 44.86 -1.52 23.27
N LYS A 465 43.53 -1.34 23.38
CA LYS A 465 42.88 -0.03 23.37
C LYS A 465 41.73 0.00 24.38
N THR A 466 41.72 1.02 25.24
CA THR A 466 40.58 1.32 26.12
C THR A 466 40.06 2.71 25.77
N PRO A 467 38.92 2.83 25.07
CA PRO A 467 38.33 4.11 24.74
C PRO A 467 37.73 4.77 25.99
N GLY A 468 37.69 6.11 26.03
CA GLY A 468 37.01 6.86 27.08
C GLY A 468 35.49 6.67 27.06
N ASN A 469 34.81 7.07 28.13
CA ASN A 469 33.34 7.02 28.17
C ASN A 469 32.73 7.91 27.07
N GLY A 470 31.85 7.33 26.26
CA GLY A 470 31.22 7.98 25.12
C GLY A 470 32.12 8.06 23.88
N GLU A 471 33.38 7.66 23.97
CA GLU A 471 34.27 7.49 22.82
C GLU A 471 33.93 6.18 22.09
N GLY A 472 34.16 6.19 20.79
CA GLY A 472 33.73 5.14 19.89
C GLY A 472 34.75 4.79 18.81
N PHE A 473 34.36 3.85 17.98
CA PHE A 473 35.06 3.50 16.73
C PHE A 473 34.03 3.10 15.68
N LYS A 474 34.48 2.74 14.48
CA LYS A 474 33.59 2.28 13.41
C LYS A 474 33.94 0.86 13.00
N ILE A 475 32.92 0.14 12.54
CA ILE A 475 33.05 -1.16 11.85
C ILE A 475 32.39 -0.95 10.49
N GLY A 476 33.18 -0.72 9.44
CA GLY A 476 32.64 -0.25 8.17
C GLY A 476 31.75 0.99 8.34
N SER A 477 30.45 0.83 8.09
CA SER A 477 29.44 1.89 8.22
C SER A 477 28.78 1.97 9.60
N ILE A 478 28.97 0.98 10.47
CA ILE A 478 28.40 0.88 11.81
C ILE A 478 29.14 1.83 12.76
N ASN A 479 28.42 2.71 13.45
CA ASN A 479 28.98 3.53 14.51
C ASN A 479 28.92 2.78 15.83
N VAL A 480 30.05 2.69 16.55
CA VAL A 480 30.16 2.02 17.85
C VAL A 480 30.51 3.06 18.91
N LYS A 481 29.82 3.07 20.05
CA LYS A 481 30.06 3.94 21.20
C LYS A 481 30.23 3.10 22.46
N GLY A 482 31.33 3.30 23.18
CA GLY A 482 31.55 2.70 24.50
C GLY A 482 30.85 3.51 25.59
N LEU A 483 30.00 2.87 26.37
CA LEU A 483 29.28 3.47 27.49
C LEU A 483 29.77 2.84 28.78
N TYR A 484 30.39 3.63 29.64
CA TYR A 484 30.92 3.11 30.90
C TYR A 484 29.76 2.80 31.86
N THR A 485 29.76 1.57 32.34
CA THR A 485 28.75 1.05 33.27
C THR A 485 29.41 0.33 34.44
N PRO A 486 30.29 1.01 35.20
CA PRO A 486 30.97 0.40 36.32
C PRO A 486 29.93 -0.06 37.35
N CYS A 487 30.05 -1.32 37.80
CA CYS A 487 29.41 -1.84 39.01
C CYS A 487 29.69 -3.35 39.13
N HIS A 488 29.33 -4.11 38.10
CA HIS A 488 29.61 -5.54 38.06
C HIS A 488 31.12 -5.76 38.17
N THR A 489 31.85 -5.08 37.28
CA THR A 489 33.26 -4.73 37.46
C THR A 489 33.45 -3.22 37.29
N GLN A 490 34.58 -2.70 37.73
CA GLN A 490 34.91 -1.27 37.58
C GLN A 490 35.34 -0.91 36.15
N ASP A 491 35.72 -1.88 35.33
CA ASP A 491 36.10 -1.70 33.94
C ASP A 491 34.99 -2.04 32.93
N SER A 492 33.75 -2.25 33.41
CA SER A 492 32.60 -2.61 32.59
C SER A 492 32.21 -1.52 31.58
N ILE A 493 32.13 -1.91 30.30
CA ILE A 493 31.72 -1.07 29.16
C ILE A 493 30.58 -1.78 28.41
N CYS A 494 29.46 -1.09 28.23
CA CYS A 494 28.42 -1.47 27.28
C CYS A 494 28.70 -0.87 25.90
N TRP A 495 28.52 -1.63 24.83
CA TRP A 495 28.79 -1.18 23.46
C TRP A 495 27.49 -0.89 22.73
N PHE A 496 27.17 0.38 22.57
CA PHE A 496 26.03 0.83 21.77
C PHE A 496 26.44 0.96 20.30
N MET A 497 25.70 0.32 19.40
CA MET A 497 25.99 0.31 17.98
C MET A 497 24.77 0.76 17.17
N GLU A 498 25.03 1.59 16.17
CA GLU A 498 24.01 2.19 15.32
C GLU A 498 24.38 2.07 13.84
N ASP A 499 23.40 1.64 13.04
CA ASP A 499 23.48 1.59 11.58
C ASP A 499 22.11 1.85 10.95
N ASN A 500 21.99 2.92 10.17
CA ASN A 500 20.87 3.23 9.25
C ASN A 500 19.47 2.79 9.73
N GLY A 501 19.14 3.05 11.00
CA GLY A 501 17.85 2.75 11.62
C GLY A 501 17.83 1.58 12.61
N ASP A 502 18.81 0.68 12.61
CA ASP A 502 18.97 -0.36 13.64
C ASP A 502 19.88 0.14 14.77
N LYS A 503 19.48 -0.15 16.01
CA LYS A 503 20.17 0.25 17.22
C LYS A 503 20.26 -0.95 18.14
N VAL A 504 21.47 -1.27 18.59
CA VAL A 504 21.70 -2.39 19.51
C VAL A 504 22.66 -1.98 20.62
N VAL A 505 22.59 -2.67 21.75
CA VAL A 505 23.55 -2.50 22.83
C VAL A 505 23.99 -3.85 23.36
N PHE A 506 25.30 -4.08 23.37
CA PHE A 506 25.93 -5.22 24.01
C PHE A 506 26.27 -4.85 25.45
N THR A 507 25.67 -5.54 26.41
CA THR A 507 25.60 -5.06 27.80
C THR A 507 26.47 -5.85 28.77
N GLY A 508 27.13 -6.90 28.29
CA GLY A 508 27.89 -7.82 29.12
C GLY A 508 27.08 -8.22 30.34
N ASP A 509 27.67 -8.04 31.51
CA ASP A 509 27.04 -8.41 32.78
C ASP A 509 26.43 -7.22 33.52
N THR A 510 26.26 -6.07 32.85
CA THR A 510 25.56 -4.92 33.45
C THR A 510 24.05 -5.16 33.45
N LEU A 511 23.46 -5.39 32.28
CA LEU A 511 22.02 -5.57 32.07
C LEU A 511 21.75 -6.97 31.50
N PHE A 512 20.79 -7.68 32.09
CA PHE A 512 20.21 -8.91 31.54
C PHE A 512 18.72 -8.72 31.30
N HIS A 513 18.11 -9.54 30.45
CA HIS A 513 16.66 -9.54 30.34
C HIS A 513 16.01 -9.87 31.69
N GLY A 514 15.22 -8.93 32.22
CA GLY A 514 14.57 -9.03 33.53
C GLY A 514 15.53 -9.03 34.73
N GLY A 515 16.82 -8.70 34.56
CA GLY A 515 17.82 -8.73 35.62
C GLY A 515 19.00 -7.77 35.42
N CYS A 516 19.99 -7.85 36.31
CA CYS A 516 21.26 -7.14 36.22
C CYS A 516 22.39 -8.00 36.80
N GLY A 517 23.63 -7.56 36.60
CA GLY A 517 24.83 -8.16 37.20
C GLY A 517 24.78 -8.21 38.72
N LYS A 518 25.56 -9.12 39.31
CA LYS A 518 25.95 -9.00 40.72
C LYS A 518 26.95 -7.86 40.86
N PHE A 519 26.88 -7.14 41.98
CA PHE A 519 27.74 -5.98 42.25
C PHE A 519 29.01 -6.50 42.92
N PHE A 520 29.91 -7.12 42.16
CA PHE A 520 31.14 -7.68 42.75
C PHE A 520 32.13 -6.58 43.15
N GLU A 521 32.23 -5.53 42.34
CA GLU A 521 33.21 -4.45 42.54
C GLU A 521 32.57 -3.07 42.70
N GLY A 522 31.25 -3.00 42.90
CA GLY A 522 30.53 -1.74 42.93
C GLY A 522 29.31 -1.74 43.82
N THR A 523 28.47 -0.73 43.65
CA THR A 523 27.42 -0.32 44.57
C THR A 523 26.06 -0.22 43.89
N GLY A 524 24.98 -0.18 44.68
CA GLY A 524 23.64 0.09 44.15
C GLY A 524 23.52 1.45 43.46
N ALA A 525 24.29 2.46 43.90
CA ALA A 525 24.33 3.77 43.25
C ALA A 525 24.94 3.68 41.84
N GLU A 526 26.04 2.95 41.71
CA GLU A 526 26.69 2.70 40.41
C GLU A 526 25.79 1.89 39.47
N MET A 527 25.16 0.80 39.93
CA MET A 527 24.22 0.06 39.09
C MET A 527 22.98 0.88 38.73
N HIS A 528 22.46 1.68 39.66
CA HIS A 528 21.33 2.57 39.37
C HIS A 528 21.69 3.56 38.26
N LYS A 529 22.86 4.19 38.35
CA LYS A 529 23.38 5.06 37.29
C LYS A 529 23.57 4.31 35.97
N ALA A 530 24.18 3.13 36.00
CA ALA A 530 24.41 2.33 34.80
C ALA A 530 23.09 1.97 34.08
N LEU A 531 22.08 1.48 34.81
CA LEU A 531 20.82 1.04 34.22
C LEU A 531 19.85 2.19 33.94
N ASN A 532 19.57 3.01 34.95
CA ASN A 532 18.46 3.99 34.93
C ASN A 532 18.85 5.38 34.44
N GLU A 533 20.15 5.67 34.33
CA GLU A 533 20.63 6.92 33.71
C GLU A 533 21.32 6.64 32.38
N THR A 534 22.37 5.81 32.36
CA THR A 534 23.17 5.55 31.16
C THR A 534 22.39 4.72 30.13
N LEU A 535 22.03 3.48 30.43
CA LEU A 535 21.36 2.59 29.47
C LEU A 535 19.92 3.02 29.19
N ALA A 536 19.19 3.50 30.20
CA ALA A 536 17.84 4.03 30.01
C ALA A 536 17.79 5.31 29.16
N SER A 537 18.89 6.04 29.00
CA SER A 537 18.95 7.20 28.08
C SER A 537 19.02 6.81 26.60
N LEU A 538 19.30 5.53 26.30
CA LEU A 538 19.30 5.04 24.92
C LEU A 538 17.86 5.02 24.36
N PRO A 539 17.72 5.14 23.02
CA PRO A 539 16.41 5.03 22.38
C PRO A 539 15.70 3.72 22.75
N ASP A 540 14.38 3.79 22.99
CA ASP A 540 13.59 2.67 23.50
C ASP A 540 13.63 1.45 22.56
N GLU A 541 13.76 1.66 21.25
CA GLU A 541 13.85 0.60 20.25
C GLU A 541 15.20 -0.15 20.23
N THR A 542 16.18 0.29 21.02
CA THR A 542 17.53 -0.31 21.06
C THR A 542 17.46 -1.76 21.55
N ARG A 543 17.86 -2.72 20.71
CA ARG A 543 17.85 -4.15 21.08
C ARG A 543 18.99 -4.50 22.03
N VAL A 544 18.69 -5.30 23.05
CA VAL A 544 19.66 -5.64 24.10
C VAL A 544 20.27 -7.02 23.84
N PHE A 545 21.60 -7.09 23.89
CA PHE A 545 22.40 -8.31 23.79
C PHE A 545 23.22 -8.50 25.08
N PRO A 546 22.74 -9.32 26.03
CA PRO A 546 23.40 -9.51 27.32
C PRO A 546 24.51 -10.56 27.29
N GLY A 547 25.36 -10.58 28.32
CA GLY A 547 26.47 -11.54 28.41
C GLY A 547 26.06 -13.01 28.59
N HIS A 548 24.87 -13.26 29.14
CA HIS A 548 24.42 -14.59 29.55
C HIS A 548 22.92 -14.83 29.33
N GLU A 549 22.55 -16.10 29.15
CA GLU A 549 21.16 -16.56 29.12
C GLU A 549 20.62 -16.83 30.54
N TYR A 550 20.40 -15.75 31.31
CA TYR A 550 19.81 -15.81 32.65
C TYR A 550 18.32 -15.50 32.72
N THR A 551 17.66 -15.27 31.59
CA THR A 551 16.31 -14.71 31.50
C THR A 551 15.29 -15.54 32.30
N LYS A 552 15.31 -16.87 32.19
CA LYS A 552 14.42 -17.75 32.98
C LYS A 552 14.58 -17.58 34.49
N SER A 553 15.82 -17.48 34.96
CA SER A 553 16.10 -17.30 36.40
C SER A 553 15.74 -15.89 36.87
N ASN A 554 15.99 -14.90 36.02
CA ASN A 554 15.70 -13.49 36.28
C ASN A 554 14.20 -13.25 36.40
N VAL A 555 13.41 -13.81 35.48
CA VAL A 555 11.95 -13.65 35.50
C VAL A 555 11.31 -14.33 36.69
N LYS A 556 11.79 -15.51 37.11
CA LYS A 556 11.30 -16.15 38.34
C LYS A 556 11.46 -15.26 39.55
N PHE A 557 12.60 -14.57 39.67
CA PHE A 557 12.80 -13.56 40.70
C PHE A 557 11.89 -12.34 40.48
N ALA A 558 11.83 -11.79 39.26
CA ALA A 558 11.01 -10.62 38.94
C ALA A 558 9.53 -10.86 39.31
N LEU A 559 8.99 -12.03 39.00
CA LEU A 559 7.64 -12.46 39.37
C LEU A 559 7.46 -12.52 40.90
N SER A 560 8.47 -12.88 41.68
CA SER A 560 8.36 -12.84 43.14
C SER A 560 8.20 -11.42 43.71
N VAL A 561 8.57 -10.39 42.94
CA VAL A 561 8.54 -8.98 43.34
C VAL A 561 7.37 -8.22 42.69
N LEU A 562 7.11 -8.44 41.39
CA LEU A 562 6.19 -7.65 40.57
C LEU A 562 5.47 -8.55 39.56
N GLN A 563 4.15 -8.70 39.71
CA GLN A 563 3.29 -9.60 38.90
C GLN A 563 2.58 -8.86 37.75
N SER A 564 3.30 -7.96 37.07
CA SER A 564 2.75 -7.18 35.97
C SER A 564 2.70 -7.97 34.64
N GLU A 565 1.79 -7.59 33.75
CA GLU A 565 1.64 -8.25 32.43
C GLU A 565 2.94 -8.30 31.61
N PRO A 566 3.78 -7.24 31.54
CA PRO A 566 5.08 -7.33 30.87
C PRO A 566 6.02 -8.39 31.46
N VAL A 567 6.05 -8.55 32.79
CA VAL A 567 6.89 -9.57 33.46
C VAL A 567 6.38 -10.99 33.14
N LYS A 568 5.06 -11.18 33.13
CA LYS A 568 4.45 -12.47 32.74
C LYS A 568 4.71 -12.79 31.26
N ALA A 569 4.61 -11.81 30.38
CA ALA A 569 4.92 -11.97 28.97
C ALA A 569 6.39 -12.39 28.75
N LEU A 570 7.33 -11.76 29.47
CA LEU A 570 8.73 -12.17 29.47
C LEU A 570 8.91 -13.61 30.00
N SER A 571 8.13 -14.02 31.01
CA SER A 571 8.14 -15.41 31.52
C SER A 571 7.71 -16.41 30.46
N SER A 572 6.56 -16.18 29.84
CA SER A 572 6.04 -17.06 28.79
C SER A 572 6.99 -17.14 27.60
N PHE A 573 7.61 -16.01 27.23
CA PHE A 573 8.62 -15.99 26.18
C PHE A 573 9.86 -16.81 26.57
N ALA A 574 10.38 -16.61 27.78
CA ALA A 574 11.54 -17.35 28.26
C ALA A 574 11.26 -18.86 28.30
N ASP A 575 10.07 -19.30 28.74
CA ASP A 575 9.72 -20.71 28.77
C ASP A 575 9.61 -21.34 27.37
N ALA A 576 9.11 -20.57 26.39
CA ALA A 576 8.94 -21.02 25.02
C ALA A 576 10.23 -20.99 24.17
N ASN A 577 11.28 -20.31 24.63
CA ASN A 577 12.50 -20.09 23.85
C ASN A 577 13.75 -20.55 24.60
N LYS A 578 14.71 -21.12 23.86
CA LYS A 578 16.02 -21.49 24.42
C LYS A 578 16.94 -20.27 24.60
N GLU A 579 16.77 -19.28 23.72
CA GLU A 579 17.64 -18.12 23.56
C GLU A 579 16.79 -16.86 23.47
N THR A 580 17.18 -15.81 24.20
CA THR A 580 16.39 -14.58 24.38
C THR A 580 17.10 -13.30 23.95
N GLN A 581 18.41 -13.36 23.74
CA GLN A 581 19.25 -12.24 23.33
C GLN A 581 18.77 -11.60 22.01
N GLY A 582 18.79 -10.26 21.97
CA GLY A 582 18.39 -9.49 20.78
C GLY A 582 16.88 -9.53 20.46
N LYS A 583 16.05 -10.10 21.35
CA LYS A 583 14.59 -10.19 21.21
C LYS A 583 13.83 -9.06 21.91
N PHE A 584 14.44 -8.47 22.94
CA PHE A 584 13.85 -7.37 23.71
C PHE A 584 14.70 -6.11 23.59
N THR A 585 14.06 -4.98 23.86
CA THR A 585 14.62 -3.65 23.72
C THR A 585 14.81 -2.95 25.07
N ILE A 586 15.55 -1.84 25.10
CA ILE A 586 15.65 -0.97 26.29
C ILE A 586 14.25 -0.53 26.76
N GLY A 587 13.34 -0.22 25.83
CA GLY A 587 11.96 0.13 26.14
C GLY A 587 11.17 -1.02 26.77
N ASP A 588 11.48 -2.27 26.44
CA ASP A 588 10.88 -3.46 27.08
C ASP A 588 11.47 -3.69 28.47
N GLU A 589 12.80 -3.53 28.65
CA GLU A 589 13.44 -3.66 29.96
C GLU A 589 12.89 -2.64 30.96
N LYS A 590 12.64 -1.39 30.54
CA LYS A 590 11.94 -0.38 31.36
C LYS A 590 10.54 -0.83 31.83
N LYS A 591 9.92 -1.78 31.12
CA LYS A 591 8.59 -2.32 31.45
C LYS A 591 8.64 -3.62 32.24
N HIS A 592 9.62 -4.51 32.09
CA HIS A 592 9.61 -5.80 32.79
C HIS A 592 10.78 -6.03 33.75
N ASN A 593 11.82 -5.22 33.71
CA ASN A 593 13.00 -5.41 34.54
C ASN A 593 12.83 -4.68 35.87
N VAL A 594 12.75 -5.43 36.96
CA VAL A 594 12.54 -4.86 38.31
C VAL A 594 13.66 -3.91 38.72
N PHE A 595 14.88 -4.07 38.20
CA PHE A 595 16.01 -3.18 38.47
C PHE A 595 15.91 -1.84 37.71
N MET A 596 15.09 -1.78 36.65
CA MET A 596 14.84 -0.56 35.87
C MET A 596 13.52 0.15 36.25
N ARG A 597 12.87 -0.30 37.32
CA ARG A 597 11.56 0.21 37.78
C ARG A 597 11.56 0.64 39.26
N PRO A 598 12.55 1.40 39.76
CA PRO A 598 12.61 1.77 41.18
C PRO A 598 11.42 2.64 41.64
N GLN A 599 10.68 3.25 40.72
CA GLN A 599 9.51 4.07 41.02
C GLN A 599 8.21 3.27 41.10
N ASP A 600 8.24 1.96 40.85
CA ASP A 600 7.03 1.14 40.91
C ASP A 600 6.56 0.93 42.36
N PRO A 601 5.29 1.22 42.69
CA PRO A 601 4.78 1.08 44.06
C PRO A 601 4.89 -0.34 44.64
N GLU A 602 4.78 -1.39 43.82
CA GLU A 602 4.91 -2.77 44.31
C GLU A 602 6.38 -3.09 44.64
N ILE A 603 7.32 -2.56 43.85
CA ILE A 603 8.76 -2.70 44.12
C ILE A 603 9.16 -1.93 45.38
N GLN A 604 8.67 -0.70 45.54
CA GLN A 604 8.90 0.10 46.76
C GLN A 604 8.36 -0.61 48.00
N LYS A 605 7.18 -1.23 47.89
CA LYS A 605 6.60 -2.04 48.96
C LYS A 605 7.41 -3.29 49.25
N ALA A 606 7.86 -4.02 48.22
CA ALA A 606 8.64 -5.25 48.37
C ALA A 606 10.02 -4.99 49.02
N THR A 607 10.62 -3.85 48.72
CA THR A 607 11.92 -3.43 49.30
C THR A 607 11.79 -2.60 50.57
N GLY A 608 10.59 -2.12 50.90
CA GLY A 608 10.36 -1.22 52.02
C GLY A 608 11.12 0.10 51.91
N SER A 609 11.35 0.59 50.67
CA SER A 609 12.11 1.81 50.41
C SER A 609 11.51 2.61 49.26
N THR A 610 11.77 3.92 49.27
CA THR A 610 11.40 4.86 48.20
C THR A 610 12.62 5.53 47.57
N ASP A 611 13.81 5.31 48.13
CA ASP A 611 15.07 5.79 47.55
C ASP A 611 15.55 4.81 46.46
N PRO A 612 15.69 5.23 45.19
CA PRO A 612 16.09 4.35 44.10
C PRO A 612 17.40 3.59 44.32
N ILE A 613 18.35 4.18 45.07
CA ILE A 613 19.65 3.57 45.35
C ILE A 613 19.51 2.44 46.38
N ASP A 614 18.79 2.67 47.47
CA ASP A 614 18.47 1.64 48.46
C ASP A 614 17.61 0.53 47.85
N ILE A 615 16.62 0.87 47.01
CA ILE A 615 15.82 -0.12 46.25
C ILE A 615 16.72 -1.01 45.38
N MET A 616 17.65 -0.41 44.62
CA MET A 616 18.59 -1.16 43.78
C MET A 616 19.42 -2.16 44.60
N THR A 617 19.94 -1.70 45.75
CA THR A 617 20.75 -2.52 46.66
C THR A 617 19.93 -3.68 47.23
N LYS A 618 18.73 -3.40 47.75
CA LYS A 618 17.85 -4.42 48.33
C LYS A 618 17.35 -5.43 47.30
N LEU A 619 16.91 -4.99 46.12
CA LEU A 619 16.53 -5.92 45.04
C LEU A 619 17.69 -6.86 44.67
N ARG A 620 18.92 -6.33 44.66
CA ARG A 620 20.10 -7.12 44.34
C ARG A 620 20.38 -8.18 45.40
N GLU A 621 20.31 -7.81 46.67
CA GLU A 621 20.44 -8.73 47.81
C GLU A 621 19.33 -9.79 47.84
N MET A 622 18.08 -9.37 47.62
CA MET A 622 16.93 -10.28 47.50
C MET A 622 17.18 -11.31 46.40
N LYS A 623 17.64 -10.88 45.22
CA LYS A 623 17.95 -11.80 44.11
C LYS A 623 19.15 -12.70 44.41
N ASN A 624 20.15 -12.21 45.13
CA ASN A 624 21.32 -13.02 45.51
C ASN A 624 20.94 -14.16 46.45
N ASN A 625 19.94 -13.95 47.29
CA ASN A 625 19.43 -14.91 48.27
C ASN A 625 18.20 -15.70 47.77
N PHE A 626 17.78 -15.50 46.52
CA PHE A 626 16.60 -16.14 45.96
C PHE A 626 16.88 -17.59 45.54
N SER A 627 16.30 -18.55 46.26
CA SER A 627 16.35 -19.97 45.91
C SER A 627 15.06 -20.43 45.23
N ILE A 628 15.19 -21.12 44.09
CA ILE A 628 14.05 -21.76 43.41
C ILE A 628 13.78 -23.10 44.10
N GLU A 629 12.81 -23.16 45.01
CA GLU A 629 12.34 -24.45 45.52
C GLU A 629 11.72 -25.27 44.36
N ARG A 630 12.13 -26.55 44.23
CA ARG A 630 11.52 -27.52 43.30
C ARG A 630 10.15 -27.91 43.82
N SER A 631 9.11 -27.15 43.49
CA SER A 631 7.73 -27.53 43.78
C SER A 631 7.12 -28.34 42.63
N THR A 632 7.05 -29.65 42.82
CA THR A 632 6.09 -30.54 42.17
C THR A 632 4.75 -30.45 42.89
N ASN A 633 3.67 -30.29 42.12
CA ASN A 633 2.23 -30.37 42.47
C ASN A 633 1.49 -29.03 42.50
N ALA A 634 0.57 -28.87 41.54
CA ALA A 634 -0.58 -27.97 41.65
C ALA A 634 -1.87 -28.79 41.46
N PRO A 635 -2.81 -28.77 42.43
CA PRO A 635 -4.11 -29.41 42.29
C PRO A 635 -5.13 -28.48 41.62
N VAL A 636 -6.05 -29.10 40.89
CA VAL A 636 -7.23 -28.52 40.25
C VAL A 636 -8.32 -28.25 41.30
N LEU A 637 -8.97 -27.09 41.28
CA LEU A 637 -10.23 -26.87 42.00
C LEU A 637 -11.27 -26.13 41.14
N HIS A 638 -12.33 -26.88 40.84
CA HIS A 638 -13.64 -26.46 40.37
C HIS A 638 -14.36 -25.62 41.45
N HIS A 639 -15.14 -24.60 41.05
CA HIS A 639 -16.43 -24.36 41.71
C HIS A 639 -17.46 -23.68 40.80
N ILE A 640 -18.69 -24.14 41.01
CA ILE A 640 -19.96 -23.92 40.32
C ILE A 640 -20.73 -22.84 41.08
N HIS A 641 -21.50 -22.00 40.40
CA HIS A 641 -22.72 -21.40 40.98
C HIS A 641 -23.82 -21.22 39.93
N THR A 642 -24.96 -21.83 40.24
CA THR A 642 -26.26 -21.79 39.57
C THR A 642 -27.11 -20.63 40.15
N CYS A 643 -27.90 -19.94 39.32
CA CYS A 643 -29.17 -19.36 39.80
C CYS A 643 -30.20 -19.10 38.68
N ALA A 644 -31.32 -19.81 38.86
CA ALA A 644 -32.73 -19.65 38.49
C ALA A 644 -33.26 -18.51 37.57
N LEU A 645 -34.20 -18.95 36.72
CA LEU A 645 -35.13 -18.25 35.84
C LEU A 645 -36.16 -17.37 36.59
N THR A 646 -36.49 -16.20 36.01
CA THR A 646 -37.80 -15.56 36.17
C THR A 646 -38.26 -14.96 34.82
N MET A 647 -39.53 -15.16 34.46
CA MET A 647 -40.16 -14.67 33.21
C MET A 647 -40.75 -13.25 33.38
N PRO A 648 -40.84 -12.44 32.30
CA PRO A 648 -41.72 -11.26 32.27
C PRO A 648 -42.89 -11.38 31.24
N PRO A 649 -43.90 -10.49 31.32
CA PRO A 649 -45.27 -10.75 30.83
C PRO A 649 -45.61 -10.20 29.42
N LYS A 650 -46.79 -10.61 28.94
CA LYS A 650 -47.42 -10.34 27.62
C LYS A 650 -48.13 -8.97 27.49
N ARG A 651 -48.35 -8.56 26.22
CA ARG A 651 -49.34 -7.62 25.59
C ARG A 651 -48.74 -6.27 25.15
N ARG A 652 -49.09 -5.58 24.05
CA ARG A 652 -50.03 -5.70 22.89
C ARG A 652 -49.59 -4.63 21.82
N PRO A 653 -50.00 -4.71 20.53
CA PRO A 653 -49.73 -3.73 19.44
C PRO A 653 -50.88 -2.66 19.37
N PRO A 654 -51.02 -1.69 18.40
CA PRO A 654 -50.42 -1.49 17.05
C PRO A 654 -50.16 -0.01 16.61
N THR A 655 -49.73 0.23 15.35
CA THR A 655 -50.28 1.16 14.30
C THR A 655 -49.23 1.80 13.36
N ALA A 656 -49.66 2.11 12.13
CA ALA A 656 -48.86 2.40 10.92
C ALA A 656 -49.32 3.70 10.20
N ALA A 657 -48.44 4.26 9.33
CA ALA A 657 -48.63 5.15 8.14
C ALA A 657 -47.45 6.19 8.07
N ALA A 658 -46.89 6.70 6.95
CA ALA A 658 -47.21 6.76 5.50
C ALA A 658 -45.94 7.05 4.62
N THR A 659 -46.07 7.03 3.29
CA THR A 659 -45.06 6.98 2.20
C THR A 659 -44.99 8.22 1.24
N GLY A 660 -43.92 8.31 0.40
CA GLY A 660 -43.85 9.01 -0.94
C GLY A 660 -42.51 9.76 -1.22
N SER A 661 -41.90 9.96 -2.41
CA SER A 661 -42.00 9.52 -3.85
C SER A 661 -40.80 10.12 -4.67
N GLY A 662 -40.45 9.63 -5.89
CA GLY A 662 -39.28 10.06 -6.74
C GLY A 662 -39.61 10.74 -8.11
N ALA A 663 -38.60 11.30 -8.83
CA ALA A 663 -38.74 12.25 -9.98
C ALA A 663 -38.26 11.75 -11.39
N LYS A 664 -38.72 12.41 -12.50
CA LYS A 664 -38.55 12.10 -13.96
C LYS A 664 -37.74 13.17 -14.76
N GLN A 665 -37.23 12.82 -15.97
CA GLN A 665 -36.45 13.67 -16.93
C GLN A 665 -37.29 14.61 -17.85
N PRO A 666 -36.70 15.70 -18.43
CA PRO A 666 -37.44 16.80 -19.08
C PRO A 666 -37.75 16.63 -20.58
N ARG A 667 -38.79 17.33 -21.07
CA ARG A 667 -39.32 17.31 -22.47
C ARG A 667 -38.82 18.51 -23.30
N GLN A 668 -38.50 18.30 -24.59
CA GLN A 668 -38.11 19.33 -25.57
C GLN A 668 -39.18 20.43 -25.76
N SER A 669 -38.73 21.70 -25.90
CA SER A 669 -39.60 22.86 -26.14
C SER A 669 -40.14 22.90 -27.57
N LYS A 670 -41.10 23.80 -27.85
CA LYS A 670 -41.61 24.01 -29.22
C LYS A 670 -40.54 24.61 -30.14
N LEU A 671 -39.71 25.52 -29.62
CA LEU A 671 -38.65 26.20 -30.37
C LEU A 671 -37.51 25.25 -30.73
N ALA A 672 -37.11 24.37 -29.79
CA ALA A 672 -36.17 23.28 -30.09
C ALA A 672 -36.65 22.33 -31.18
N LYS A 673 -37.95 22.00 -31.18
CA LYS A 673 -38.53 21.14 -32.22
C LYS A 673 -38.59 21.81 -33.59
N GLU A 674 -38.81 23.12 -33.63
CA GLU A 674 -38.90 23.89 -34.87
C GLU A 674 -37.55 24.01 -35.57
N HIS A 675 -36.47 24.17 -34.81
CA HIS A 675 -35.10 24.24 -35.34
C HIS A 675 -34.35 22.90 -35.33
N ASN A 676 -35.06 21.80 -35.04
CA ASN A 676 -34.54 20.44 -35.00
C ASN A 676 -33.26 20.31 -34.15
N ILE A 677 -33.25 20.93 -32.97
CA ILE A 677 -32.17 20.86 -31.98
C ILE A 677 -32.63 20.12 -30.73
N THR A 678 -31.71 19.50 -30.01
CA THR A 678 -32.01 18.77 -28.78
C THR A 678 -32.39 19.71 -27.63
N ALA A 679 -33.06 19.18 -26.59
CA ALA A 679 -33.37 19.98 -25.40
C ALA A 679 -32.10 20.46 -24.66
N HIS A 680 -30.97 19.78 -24.89
CA HIS A 680 -29.69 20.15 -24.33
C HIS A 680 -29.04 21.28 -25.13
N GLU A 681 -29.01 21.18 -26.46
CA GLU A 681 -28.53 22.26 -27.34
C GLU A 681 -29.32 23.55 -27.15
N GLU A 682 -30.64 23.47 -27.01
CA GLU A 682 -31.46 24.65 -26.71
C GLU A 682 -31.10 25.27 -25.35
N ALA A 683 -30.80 24.44 -24.35
CA ALA A 683 -30.38 24.92 -23.04
C ALA A 683 -29.02 25.63 -23.11
N ASP A 684 -28.09 25.11 -23.90
CA ASP A 684 -26.76 25.69 -24.09
C ASP A 684 -26.85 27.01 -24.88
N ILE A 685 -27.70 27.08 -25.91
CA ILE A 685 -28.01 28.33 -26.62
C ILE A 685 -28.64 29.34 -25.66
N LYS A 686 -29.55 28.90 -24.78
CA LYS A 686 -30.18 29.77 -23.77
C LYS A 686 -29.19 30.32 -22.77
N GLU A 687 -28.25 29.49 -22.32
CA GLU A 687 -27.18 29.88 -21.40
C GLU A 687 -26.25 30.89 -22.05
N ALA A 688 -25.78 30.61 -23.28
CA ALA A 688 -24.95 31.53 -24.05
C ALA A 688 -25.66 32.87 -24.32
N PHE A 689 -26.97 32.83 -24.61
CA PHE A 689 -27.76 34.03 -24.82
C PHE A 689 -27.86 34.87 -23.54
N GLY A 690 -28.18 34.22 -22.41
CA GLY A 690 -28.33 34.88 -21.11
C GLY A 690 -27.06 35.53 -20.55
N LEU A 691 -25.88 35.13 -21.03
CA LEU A 691 -24.60 35.76 -20.62
C LEU A 691 -24.43 37.17 -21.17
N PHE A 692 -25.09 37.50 -22.28
CA PHE A 692 -24.93 38.77 -22.98
C PHE A 692 -26.26 39.49 -23.23
N SER A 693 -27.37 38.97 -22.69
CA SER A 693 -28.69 39.60 -22.85
C SER A 693 -28.95 40.67 -21.79
N GLU A 694 -29.67 41.71 -22.20
CA GLU A 694 -30.17 42.79 -21.37
C GLU A 694 -31.69 42.68 -21.23
N PRO A 695 -32.26 43.00 -20.05
CA PRO A 695 -33.71 42.94 -19.85
C PRO A 695 -34.43 44.02 -20.65
N MET A 696 -35.45 43.64 -21.42
CA MET A 696 -36.29 44.55 -22.20
C MET A 696 -37.77 44.29 -21.92
N GLU A 697 -38.56 45.35 -21.79
CA GLU A 697 -39.98 45.26 -21.49
C GLU A 697 -40.75 44.62 -22.66
N GLY A 698 -41.34 43.44 -22.43
CA GLY A 698 -42.04 42.66 -23.46
C GLY A 698 -41.32 41.38 -23.89
N GLU A 699 -39.99 41.30 -23.70
CA GLU A 699 -39.18 40.14 -24.06
C GLU A 699 -38.80 39.31 -22.83
N LYS A 700 -39.36 38.10 -22.72
CA LYS A 700 -39.24 37.26 -21.52
C LYS A 700 -37.81 36.79 -21.25
N GLU A 701 -37.01 36.60 -22.30
CA GLU A 701 -35.62 36.17 -22.23
C GLU A 701 -34.60 37.33 -22.33
N GLY A 702 -35.09 38.56 -22.51
CA GLY A 702 -34.25 39.72 -22.81
C GLY A 702 -33.79 39.76 -24.26
N VAL A 703 -32.94 40.74 -24.58
CA VAL A 703 -32.37 40.94 -25.93
C VAL A 703 -30.86 41.08 -25.86
N ILE A 704 -30.13 40.65 -26.89
CA ILE A 704 -28.67 40.82 -26.96
C ILE A 704 -28.34 42.03 -27.81
N PRO A 705 -27.51 42.98 -27.34
CA PRO A 705 -26.99 44.06 -28.18
C PRO A 705 -26.25 43.48 -29.40
N ILE A 706 -26.49 44.02 -30.58
CA ILE A 706 -26.03 43.41 -31.84
C ILE A 706 -24.51 43.27 -31.91
N GLY A 707 -23.76 44.19 -31.29
CA GLY A 707 -22.29 44.13 -31.17
C GLY A 707 -21.77 42.95 -30.33
N ASP A 708 -22.60 42.37 -29.47
CA ASP A 708 -22.25 41.26 -28.58
C ASP A 708 -22.66 39.89 -29.13
N VAL A 709 -23.36 39.83 -30.28
CA VAL A 709 -23.75 38.57 -30.95
C VAL A 709 -22.54 37.70 -31.25
N ARG A 710 -21.44 38.26 -31.75
CA ARG A 710 -20.19 37.50 -32.01
C ARG A 710 -19.67 36.83 -30.74
N ARG A 711 -19.74 37.54 -29.61
CA ARG A 711 -19.26 37.07 -28.30
C ARG A 711 -20.16 35.96 -27.78
N ALA A 712 -21.48 36.11 -27.94
CA ALA A 712 -22.46 35.08 -27.59
C ALA A 712 -22.27 33.80 -28.42
N MET A 713 -22.09 33.90 -29.74
CA MET A 713 -21.84 32.74 -30.62
C MET A 713 -20.50 32.06 -30.33
N THR A 714 -19.48 32.85 -29.98
CA THR A 714 -18.17 32.31 -29.56
C THR A 714 -18.29 31.56 -28.24
N ALA A 715 -19.07 32.08 -27.28
CA ALA A 715 -19.31 31.41 -26.00
C ALA A 715 -20.08 30.08 -26.16
N LEU A 716 -20.94 29.98 -27.16
CA LEU A 716 -21.63 28.74 -27.54
C LEU A 716 -20.71 27.74 -28.26
N GLY A 717 -19.50 28.13 -28.66
CA GLY A 717 -18.57 27.27 -29.41
C GLY A 717 -18.91 27.15 -30.90
N VAL A 718 -19.67 28.10 -31.44
CA VAL A 718 -19.98 28.22 -32.88
C VAL A 718 -19.64 29.63 -33.39
N PRO A 719 -18.36 30.04 -33.34
CA PRO A 719 -17.99 31.38 -33.82
C PRO A 719 -18.29 31.50 -35.33
N PRO A 720 -18.64 32.70 -35.81
CA PRO A 720 -18.70 32.95 -37.24
C PRO A 720 -17.30 32.78 -37.85
N SER A 721 -17.25 32.05 -38.97
CA SER A 721 -16.04 31.63 -39.67
C SER A 721 -15.35 32.79 -40.38
N SER A 722 -16.08 33.86 -40.73
CA SER A 722 -15.53 35.05 -41.36
C SER A 722 -16.22 36.34 -40.89
N LYS A 723 -15.63 37.49 -41.22
CA LYS A 723 -16.21 38.80 -40.88
C LYS A 723 -17.45 39.10 -41.72
N GLU A 724 -17.48 38.56 -42.94
CA GLU A 724 -18.59 38.66 -43.88
C GLU A 724 -19.79 37.86 -43.38
N GLU A 725 -19.58 36.64 -42.89
CA GLU A 725 -20.63 35.80 -42.30
C GLU A 725 -21.23 36.44 -41.03
N LEU A 726 -20.38 37.04 -40.18
CA LEU A 726 -20.86 37.80 -39.03
C LEU A 726 -21.73 38.99 -39.44
N SER A 727 -21.37 39.68 -40.53
CA SER A 727 -22.15 40.80 -41.06
C SER A 727 -23.51 40.33 -41.60
N GLU A 728 -23.57 39.16 -42.21
CA GLU A 728 -24.81 38.53 -42.68
C GLU A 728 -25.71 38.13 -41.51
N PHE A 729 -25.17 37.45 -40.50
CA PHE A 729 -25.92 37.08 -39.29
C PHE A 729 -26.42 38.32 -38.54
N THR A 730 -25.62 39.36 -38.44
CA THR A 730 -26.01 40.64 -37.84
C THR A 730 -27.20 41.25 -38.59
N SER A 731 -27.14 41.28 -39.93
CA SER A 731 -28.25 41.80 -40.75
C SER A 731 -29.53 40.95 -40.68
N ILE A 732 -29.43 39.64 -40.41
CA ILE A 732 -30.59 38.76 -40.24
C ILE A 732 -31.20 38.93 -38.84
N LEU A 733 -30.35 39.13 -37.83
CA LEU A 733 -30.77 39.25 -36.43
C LEU A 733 -31.36 40.62 -36.09
N ASP A 734 -30.95 41.66 -36.81
CA ASP A 734 -31.42 43.05 -36.64
C ASP A 734 -31.68 43.72 -38.01
N PRO A 735 -32.77 43.35 -38.69
CA PRO A 735 -33.07 43.84 -40.04
C PRO A 735 -33.51 45.31 -40.07
N ASP A 736 -34.00 45.85 -38.95
CA ASP A 736 -34.54 47.20 -38.83
C ASP A 736 -33.55 48.19 -38.15
N ASP A 737 -32.31 47.75 -37.86
CA ASP A 737 -31.24 48.51 -37.18
C ASP A 737 -31.65 49.06 -35.80
N GLU A 738 -32.39 48.24 -35.05
CA GLU A 738 -32.85 48.55 -33.69
C GLU A 738 -31.71 48.42 -32.66
N GLY A 739 -30.61 47.75 -33.04
CA GLY A 739 -29.39 47.59 -32.27
C GLY A 739 -29.35 46.35 -31.38
N PHE A 740 -30.33 45.45 -31.48
CA PHE A 740 -30.44 44.25 -30.63
C PHE A 740 -31.10 43.05 -31.32
N ALA A 741 -30.83 41.85 -30.82
CA ALA A 741 -31.36 40.58 -31.31
C ALA A 741 -32.21 39.87 -30.25
N THR A 742 -33.40 39.38 -30.64
CA THR A 742 -34.29 38.61 -29.74
C THR A 742 -33.84 37.14 -29.62
N TYR A 743 -34.25 36.51 -28.52
CA TYR A 743 -33.89 35.11 -28.24
C TYR A 743 -34.32 34.12 -29.33
N PRO A 744 -35.56 34.15 -29.86
CA PRO A 744 -35.97 33.23 -30.93
C PRO A 744 -35.13 33.37 -32.21
N SER A 745 -34.85 34.61 -32.63
CA SER A 745 -34.00 34.88 -33.81
C SER A 745 -32.57 34.39 -33.61
N PHE A 746 -32.01 34.54 -32.41
CA PHE A 746 -30.68 34.06 -32.08
C PHE A 746 -30.59 32.53 -32.08
N VAL A 747 -31.61 31.83 -31.57
CA VAL A 747 -31.68 30.37 -31.59
C VAL A 747 -31.66 29.84 -33.02
N ALA A 748 -32.36 30.49 -33.94
CA ALA A 748 -32.41 30.08 -35.35
C ALA A 748 -31.03 30.09 -36.02
N ILE A 749 -30.25 31.17 -35.84
CA ILE A 749 -28.90 31.30 -36.40
C ILE A 749 -27.93 30.30 -35.77
N CYS A 750 -27.97 30.14 -34.44
CA CYS A 750 -27.12 29.18 -33.74
C CYS A 750 -27.40 27.73 -34.14
N ALA A 751 -28.68 27.37 -34.31
CA ALA A 751 -29.08 26.04 -34.79
C ALA A 751 -28.56 25.76 -36.21
N LEU A 752 -28.65 26.73 -37.12
CA LEU A 752 -28.13 26.60 -38.48
C LEU A 752 -26.61 26.34 -38.49
N LYS A 753 -25.86 27.02 -37.63
CA LYS A 753 -24.40 26.86 -37.53
C LYS A 753 -24.00 25.53 -36.89
N LEU A 754 -24.75 25.06 -35.88
CA LEU A 754 -24.52 23.76 -35.23
C LEU A 754 -24.69 22.60 -36.23
N HIS A 755 -25.74 22.63 -37.05
CA HIS A 755 -25.98 21.60 -38.07
C HIS A 755 -24.94 21.58 -39.20
N ALA A 756 -24.25 22.70 -39.45
CA ALA A 756 -23.18 22.77 -40.44
C ALA A 756 -21.88 22.12 -39.94
N ARG A 757 -21.57 22.27 -38.65
CA ARG A 757 -20.35 21.73 -38.02
C ARG A 757 -20.31 20.20 -38.02
N ASP A 758 -21.42 19.55 -37.63
CA ASP A 758 -21.48 18.09 -37.50
C ASP A 758 -21.29 17.32 -38.84
N ARG A 759 -21.44 17.97 -40.01
CA ARG A 759 -21.22 17.32 -41.30
C ARG A 759 -19.77 17.35 -41.77
N GLU A 760 -19.01 18.38 -41.41
CA GLU A 760 -17.61 18.51 -41.79
C GLU A 760 -16.73 17.59 -40.94
N ASP A 761 -17.03 17.50 -39.64
CA ASP A 761 -16.26 16.69 -38.68
C ASP A 761 -16.34 15.17 -38.98
N VAL A 762 -17.51 14.65 -39.38
CA VAL A 762 -17.68 13.22 -39.71
C VAL A 762 -16.95 12.82 -40.98
N GLN A 763 -16.85 13.73 -41.97
CA GLN A 763 -16.20 13.42 -43.24
C GLN A 763 -14.68 13.30 -43.10
N GLU A 764 -14.10 14.11 -42.20
CA GLU A 764 -12.67 14.12 -41.89
C GLU A 764 -12.26 12.87 -41.08
N GLU A 765 -13.11 12.43 -40.12
CA GLU A 765 -12.88 11.20 -39.35
C GLU A 765 -12.90 9.93 -40.22
N VAL A 766 -13.82 9.87 -41.20
CA VAL A 766 -13.89 8.74 -42.16
C VAL A 766 -12.63 8.68 -43.01
N ASP A 767 -12.10 9.84 -43.42
CA ASP A 767 -10.89 9.94 -44.24
C ASP A 767 -9.64 9.47 -43.51
N ASP A 768 -9.48 9.89 -42.26
CA ASP A 768 -8.31 9.54 -41.48
C ASP A 768 -8.33 8.06 -41.06
N ALA A 769 -9.52 7.52 -40.75
CA ALA A 769 -9.68 6.10 -40.52
C ALA A 769 -9.36 5.28 -41.78
N PHE A 770 -9.80 5.71 -42.97
CA PHE A 770 -9.51 5.00 -44.22
C PHE A 770 -8.02 4.99 -44.55
N LYS A 771 -7.32 6.12 -44.36
CA LYS A 771 -5.86 6.24 -44.56
C LYS A 771 -5.06 5.33 -43.62
N LEU A 772 -5.55 5.08 -42.41
CA LEU A 772 -4.89 4.17 -41.46
C LEU A 772 -4.82 2.74 -42.01
N PHE A 773 -5.84 2.29 -42.73
CA PHE A 773 -5.84 0.98 -43.38
C PHE A 773 -4.95 0.95 -44.63
N THR A 774 -4.84 2.03 -45.40
CA THR A 774 -4.00 2.05 -46.62
C THR A 774 -2.52 2.31 -46.32
N GLY A 775 -2.18 2.97 -45.21
CA GLY A 775 -0.82 3.11 -44.68
C GLY A 775 -0.02 4.29 -45.25
N THR A 776 -0.66 5.30 -45.84
CA THR A 776 -0.02 6.51 -46.38
C THR A 776 0.03 7.63 -45.34
N GLY A 777 1.03 7.59 -44.46
CA GLY A 777 1.34 8.71 -43.56
C GLY A 777 2.22 9.75 -44.25
N GLY A 778 1.62 10.85 -44.75
CA GLY A 778 2.35 12.04 -45.21
C GLY A 778 1.61 12.81 -46.30
N GLU A 779 1.55 14.14 -46.14
CA GLU A 779 0.89 15.13 -47.01
C GLU A 779 0.93 14.78 -48.52
N GLY A 780 -0.24 14.49 -49.07
CA GLY A 780 -0.44 14.29 -50.50
C GLY A 780 -1.93 14.07 -50.77
N THR A 781 -2.50 14.91 -51.63
CA THR A 781 -3.88 14.85 -52.11
C THR A 781 -4.34 13.42 -52.32
N GLY A 782 -5.42 13.00 -51.65
CA GLY A 782 -6.06 11.71 -51.88
C GLY A 782 -6.33 11.54 -53.37
N SER A 783 -5.51 10.73 -54.03
CA SER A 783 -5.74 10.42 -55.43
C SER A 783 -6.80 9.34 -55.49
N GLU A 784 -7.88 9.63 -56.22
CA GLU A 784 -8.95 8.69 -56.52
C GLU A 784 -8.35 7.37 -57.04
N GLY A 785 -8.41 6.31 -56.21
CA GLY A 785 -7.90 4.99 -56.59
C GLY A 785 -7.37 4.14 -55.44
N GLU A 786 -7.11 4.70 -54.25
CA GLU A 786 -6.65 3.90 -53.11
C GLU A 786 -7.77 3.01 -52.54
N LYS A 787 -7.45 1.73 -52.39
CA LYS A 787 -8.38 0.71 -51.89
C LYS A 787 -7.73 -0.16 -50.82
N ILE A 788 -8.51 -0.58 -49.84
CA ILE A 788 -8.07 -1.52 -48.82
C ILE A 788 -7.95 -2.91 -49.46
N THR A 789 -6.76 -3.49 -49.43
CA THR A 789 -6.46 -4.79 -50.04
C THR A 789 -6.24 -5.88 -48.98
N LEU A 790 -6.19 -7.15 -49.41
CA LEU A 790 -5.91 -8.28 -48.52
C LEU A 790 -4.56 -8.12 -47.80
N ALA A 791 -3.57 -7.52 -48.46
CA ALA A 791 -2.27 -7.23 -47.85
C ALA A 791 -2.38 -6.19 -46.73
N HIS A 792 -3.29 -5.21 -46.87
CA HIS A 792 -3.54 -4.19 -45.85
C HIS A 792 -4.16 -4.82 -44.60
N LEU A 793 -5.19 -5.65 -44.77
CA LEU A 793 -5.82 -6.35 -43.64
C LEU A 793 -4.88 -7.32 -42.93
N LYS A 794 -4.02 -8.05 -43.67
CA LYS A 794 -2.98 -8.90 -43.06
C LYS A 794 -1.98 -8.09 -42.23
N ARG A 795 -1.56 -6.91 -42.70
CA ARG A 795 -0.69 -6.01 -41.92
C ARG A 795 -1.39 -5.55 -40.64
N VAL A 796 -2.64 -5.12 -40.75
CA VAL A 796 -3.43 -4.65 -39.59
C VAL A 796 -3.61 -5.78 -38.57
N ALA A 797 -3.99 -6.99 -38.99
CA ALA A 797 -4.11 -8.16 -38.12
C ALA A 797 -2.78 -8.50 -37.41
N ALA A 798 -1.66 -8.43 -38.14
CA ALA A 798 -0.32 -8.63 -37.56
C ALA A 798 0.06 -7.56 -36.53
N VAL A 799 -0.29 -6.28 -36.78
CA VAL A 799 -0.08 -5.19 -35.81
C VAL A 799 -0.94 -5.39 -34.56
N LEU A 800 -2.18 -5.85 -34.73
CA LEU A 800 -3.10 -6.14 -33.63
C LEU A 800 -2.80 -7.46 -32.91
N LYS A 801 -1.82 -8.24 -33.41
CA LYS A 801 -1.46 -9.59 -32.91
C LYS A 801 -2.64 -10.56 -32.88
N GLU A 802 -3.57 -10.42 -33.81
CA GLU A 802 -4.69 -11.34 -33.96
C GLU A 802 -4.37 -12.37 -35.05
N GLU A 803 -4.46 -13.65 -34.72
CA GLU A 803 -4.34 -14.74 -35.70
C GLU A 803 -5.68 -14.91 -36.43
N VAL A 804 -5.81 -14.22 -37.56
CA VAL A 804 -6.99 -14.33 -38.44
C VAL A 804 -6.64 -15.15 -39.67
N ASP A 805 -7.42 -16.20 -39.94
CA ASP A 805 -7.24 -17.04 -41.12
C ASP A 805 -7.41 -16.23 -42.41
N GLU A 806 -6.58 -16.54 -43.42
CA GLU A 806 -6.61 -15.82 -44.68
C GLU A 806 -7.95 -15.94 -45.43
N GLY A 807 -8.69 -17.02 -45.23
CA GLY A 807 -10.05 -17.18 -45.74
C GLY A 807 -11.00 -16.13 -45.18
N VAL A 808 -10.95 -15.87 -43.88
CA VAL A 808 -11.80 -14.87 -43.21
C VAL A 808 -11.48 -13.47 -43.72
N LEU A 809 -10.20 -13.13 -43.91
CA LEU A 809 -9.79 -11.82 -44.45
C LEU A 809 -10.27 -11.60 -45.89
N ARG A 810 -10.39 -12.67 -46.69
CA ARG A 810 -10.96 -12.59 -48.05
C ARG A 810 -12.46 -12.37 -48.00
N ASP A 811 -13.16 -13.05 -47.11
CA ASP A 811 -14.60 -12.89 -46.93
C ASP A 811 -14.97 -11.47 -46.49
N MET A 812 -14.16 -10.86 -45.61
CA MET A 812 -14.34 -9.45 -45.18
C MET A 812 -14.27 -8.47 -46.36
N ILE A 813 -13.35 -8.67 -47.31
CA ILE A 813 -13.24 -7.80 -48.49
C ILE A 813 -14.45 -7.99 -49.41
N LEU A 814 -14.87 -9.24 -49.62
CA LEU A 814 -16.03 -9.57 -50.45
C LEU A 814 -17.32 -9.04 -49.86
N GLU A 815 -17.50 -9.11 -48.54
CA GLU A 815 -18.68 -8.55 -47.87
C GLU A 815 -18.71 -7.02 -47.99
N ALA A 816 -17.55 -6.37 -47.81
CA ALA A 816 -17.44 -4.92 -47.87
C ALA A 816 -17.69 -4.34 -49.27
N ASN A 817 -17.18 -4.99 -50.33
CA ASN A 817 -17.34 -4.54 -51.72
C ASN A 817 -18.50 -5.20 -52.48
N GLY A 818 -19.42 -5.88 -51.75
CA GLY A 818 -20.61 -6.50 -52.33
C GLY A 818 -20.32 -7.68 -53.27
N GLY A 819 -19.18 -8.36 -53.12
CA GLY A 819 -18.81 -9.56 -53.86
C GLY A 819 -18.07 -9.29 -55.18
N ALA A 820 -17.57 -8.08 -55.40
CA ALA A 820 -16.89 -7.67 -56.63
C ALA A 820 -15.54 -8.39 -56.89
N GLY A 821 -15.06 -9.17 -55.91
CA GLY A 821 -13.82 -9.94 -55.97
C GLY A 821 -12.73 -9.35 -55.08
N VAL A 822 -11.90 -10.22 -54.48
CA VAL A 822 -10.87 -9.82 -53.50
C VAL A 822 -9.82 -8.89 -54.10
N GLY A 823 -9.50 -9.06 -55.39
CA GLY A 823 -8.52 -8.22 -56.09
C GLY A 823 -8.98 -6.79 -56.37
N VAL A 824 -10.28 -6.52 -56.23
CA VAL A 824 -10.85 -5.18 -56.45
C VAL A 824 -10.63 -4.28 -55.23
N GLY A 825 -10.46 -4.84 -54.02
CA GLY A 825 -10.31 -4.09 -52.77
C GLY A 825 -11.60 -3.39 -52.32
N VAL A 826 -11.50 -2.64 -51.21
CA VAL A 826 -12.60 -1.85 -50.63
C VAL A 826 -12.29 -0.37 -50.77
N GLY A 827 -13.16 0.38 -51.43
CA GLY A 827 -13.06 1.84 -51.57
C GLY A 827 -13.54 2.61 -50.34
N ARG A 828 -13.33 3.93 -50.33
CA ARG A 828 -13.69 4.81 -49.22
C ARG A 828 -15.18 4.75 -48.86
N GLU A 829 -16.06 4.87 -49.84
CA GLU A 829 -17.51 4.86 -49.62
C GLU A 829 -18.00 3.49 -49.13
N GLU A 830 -17.42 2.40 -49.64
CA GLU A 830 -17.72 1.03 -49.20
C GLU A 830 -17.28 0.80 -47.75
N PHE A 831 -16.11 1.33 -47.37
CA PHE A 831 -15.60 1.32 -46.01
C PHE A 831 -16.49 2.12 -45.05
N GLU A 832 -16.93 3.31 -45.45
CA GLU A 832 -17.91 4.09 -44.68
C GLU A 832 -19.21 3.33 -44.47
N GLY A 833 -19.74 2.71 -45.53
CA GLY A 833 -20.93 1.88 -45.46
C GLY A 833 -20.78 0.72 -44.48
N VAL A 834 -19.61 0.06 -44.43
CA VAL A 834 -19.33 -1.02 -43.48
C VAL A 834 -19.31 -0.49 -42.04
N MET A 835 -18.60 0.62 -41.79
CA MET A 835 -18.47 1.19 -40.45
C MET A 835 -19.80 1.71 -39.90
N ARG A 836 -20.65 2.28 -40.76
CA ARG A 836 -22.03 2.65 -40.40
C ARG A 836 -22.89 1.44 -40.05
N ARG A 837 -22.82 0.36 -40.84
CA ARG A 837 -23.54 -0.89 -40.54
C ARG A 837 -23.07 -1.56 -39.26
N ALA A 838 -21.78 -1.46 -38.95
CA ALA A 838 -21.19 -1.94 -37.70
C ALA A 838 -21.52 -1.04 -36.49
N GLY A 839 -22.18 0.11 -36.71
CA GLY A 839 -22.59 1.04 -35.65
C GLY A 839 -21.46 1.93 -35.11
N VAL A 840 -20.34 2.02 -35.83
CA VAL A 840 -19.17 2.83 -35.46
C VAL A 840 -19.43 4.32 -35.72
N TRP A 841 -20.11 4.65 -36.82
CA TRP A 841 -20.55 6.00 -37.16
C TRP A 841 -22.07 6.04 -37.30
N ARG A 842 -22.72 7.09 -36.76
CA ARG A 842 -24.17 7.26 -36.84
C ARG A 842 -24.59 8.09 -38.04
#